data_AF-A0A8H3D3J0-F1
#
_entry.id   AF-A0A8H3D3J0-F1
#
_cell.length_a   1.000
_cell.length_b   1.000
_cell.length_c   1.000
_cell.angle_alpha   90.00
_cell.angle_beta   90.00
_cell.angle_gamma   90.00
#
_symmetry.space_group_name_H-M   'P 1'
#
loop_
_entity.id
_entity.type
_entity.pdbx_description
1 polymer ?
#
loop_
_entity_poly.entity_id
_entity_poly.type
_entity_poly.pdbx_seq_one_letter_code
_entity_poly.pdbx_strand_id
1 'polypeptide(L)'
;MARGFTLPKQFLIFVLLAAGAYGTSEVCCDRLTTVLSEEKVLKSSDANYVVENQKYWSSTAVLNPACIFVPGSSSDVSTAVKILVENNCQFGVRGGGHTANPGWAGTDSGVLVSLSRLSGIEVSEDKESVLVGAGNRWGDVYTKTGEHNVTVTGGRISTVGVSGFLLGGGLSYLMHSEGFAANSVLAYEIVLANGTVATITEESAGDLFKALKGGTGNFGIVTSFELQTYPVKNVYAGSLYYSPDQYDTLFPIMETYARKGVDSDPNTHVISSFACLPSQGIDLASFYSFYSEPVTSPPAAIKPFFDVPAINNTIKVKTVKDAADELGAGTVDGLRQDMRTYSIRANAELYKQLFDIWHSTTLGLNSTSGWFSAITFQVISNNMIRESETKGGNVLGLKPAFDPLIIVSYQFTWASSGDDRKVYAVIDKLMATSMDIARAQGRLDRYIYLNYAGTSQQPLQSYGATQIDFLRKVKAKYDPNRVNGPACMPQLHNPSVLGKPYPTDPDPSTQRDRDGSDTCEDDILQTNTALLPPEAGGYNNVPGIWSEEQIVAWKNIVDRVHAKGSYIYLQLWAIGRAAEPEVIHAEGFPYVSSSPTLLEGRSEIPKELTKEDIERYIQLYVQAAKNAVHKAGFDGVEIHSANGYLPEQFLQDTCNKRTDEYGGSIENRARFVLEITDAVVAAVGVKKTGIRFSPWSRFLGMRMKDPIPTFSYVLHELVKRHPDLAYVHFVESVVAGDSDADPAHNSNAESNSFAREIWGNRPFFIAGGFKLNTALEVAEKYEQTAVAFGRLFIANPDLPTRLQGNLPLNAYNRATFYTPGAVGYTDYPRAQKVEA
;
A
#
# COMPACT_ATOMS: atom_id res chain seq x y z
N MET A 1 44.57 -3.93 -26.88
CA MET A 1 44.08 -2.68 -27.48
C MET A 1 42.58 -2.62 -27.29
N ALA A 2 42.13 -1.67 -26.48
CA ALA A 2 40.73 -1.42 -26.19
C ALA A 2 39.99 -0.91 -27.43
N ARG A 3 38.75 -1.38 -27.63
CA ARG A 3 37.60 -0.55 -27.99
C ARG A 3 36.37 -1.10 -27.27
N GLY A 4 35.90 -0.34 -26.29
CA GLY A 4 34.66 -0.62 -25.59
C GLY A 4 33.47 -0.52 -26.54
N PHE A 5 32.54 -1.46 -26.41
CA PHE A 5 31.22 -1.35 -26.98
C PHE A 5 30.39 -0.42 -26.09
N THR A 6 30.34 0.86 -26.45
CA THR A 6 29.24 1.74 -26.04
C THR A 6 28.05 1.43 -26.94
N LEU A 7 27.00 0.80 -26.39
CA LEU A 7 25.69 0.73 -27.05
C LEU A 7 25.11 2.15 -27.16
N PRO A 8 24.76 2.66 -28.35
CA PRO A 8 23.96 3.85 -28.48
C PRO A 8 22.51 3.51 -28.88
N LYS A 9 21.57 4.12 -28.15
CA LYS A 9 20.18 4.45 -28.53
C LYS A 9 19.14 3.31 -28.53
N GLN A 10 18.30 3.39 -27.49
CA GLN A 10 16.88 3.01 -27.43
C GLN A 10 16.54 1.53 -27.65
N PHE A 11 16.90 0.71 -26.66
CA PHE A 11 16.13 -0.48 -26.32
C PHE A 11 15.02 -0.06 -25.34
N LEU A 12 13.76 -0.06 -25.78
CA LEU A 12 12.59 -0.04 -24.87
C LEU A 12 12.17 -1.50 -24.62
N ILE A 13 12.44 -2.03 -23.43
CA ILE A 13 12.10 -3.39 -22.97
C ILE A 13 11.00 -3.29 -21.92
N PHE A 14 9.73 -3.42 -22.28
CA PHE A 14 8.55 -3.48 -21.36
C PHE A 14 8.84 -4.16 -20.00
N VAL A 15 9.06 -3.38 -18.93
CA VAL A 15 9.50 -3.83 -17.60
C VAL A 15 8.39 -3.71 -16.55
N LEU A 16 8.09 -4.83 -15.90
CA LEU A 16 7.59 -4.85 -14.53
C LEU A 16 8.81 -4.87 -13.59
N LEU A 17 9.05 -3.78 -12.87
CA LEU A 17 10.28 -3.68 -12.07
C LEU A 17 10.15 -4.44 -10.74
N ALA A 18 11.08 -5.38 -10.61
CA ALA A 18 11.59 -6.04 -9.42
C ALA A 18 11.53 -5.21 -8.11
N ALA A 19 11.11 -5.90 -7.05
CA ALA A 19 11.82 -5.82 -5.76
C ALA A 19 13.15 -6.59 -5.92
N GLY A 20 14.24 -6.08 -5.33
CA GLY A 20 15.58 -6.65 -5.44
C GLY A 20 15.60 -8.17 -5.24
N ALA A 21 16.47 -8.86 -5.97
CA ALA A 21 16.59 -10.32 -5.97
C ALA A 21 17.04 -10.81 -4.59
N TYR A 22 16.10 -11.17 -3.72
CA TYR A 22 16.49 -11.63 -2.40
C TYR A 22 17.17 -13.00 -2.48
N GLY A 23 18.25 -13.25 -1.73
CA GLY A 23 18.79 -14.60 -1.56
C GLY A 23 17.68 -15.53 -1.08
N THR A 24 17.67 -16.79 -1.54
CA THR A 24 16.71 -17.78 -1.05
C THR A 24 16.81 -17.82 0.46
N SER A 25 15.71 -17.60 1.18
CA SER A 25 15.74 -17.41 2.63
C SER A 25 16.38 -18.58 3.38
N GLU A 26 16.35 -19.79 2.83
CA GLU A 26 17.11 -20.95 3.36
C GLU A 26 18.63 -20.71 3.37
N VAL A 27 19.20 -20.18 2.29
CA VAL A 27 20.64 -19.83 2.21
C VAL A 27 21.00 -18.76 3.24
N CYS A 28 20.11 -17.77 3.44
CA CYS A 28 20.29 -16.74 4.45
C CYS A 28 20.29 -17.33 5.87
N CYS A 29 19.33 -18.19 6.15
CA CYS A 29 19.21 -18.90 7.42
C CYS A 29 20.43 -19.80 7.69
N ASP A 30 20.87 -20.58 6.71
CA ASP A 30 22.02 -21.47 6.83
C ASP A 30 23.33 -20.71 7.05
N ARG A 31 23.53 -19.58 6.35
CA ARG A 31 24.69 -18.70 6.56
C ARG A 31 24.67 -18.08 7.95
N LEU A 32 23.52 -17.58 8.41
CA LEU A 32 23.38 -17.06 9.76
C LEU A 32 23.68 -18.15 10.80
N THR A 33 23.13 -19.35 10.63
CA THR A 33 23.40 -20.50 11.51
C THR A 33 24.90 -20.84 11.55
N THR A 34 25.55 -20.88 10.39
CA THR A 34 26.98 -21.22 10.27
C THR A 34 27.88 -20.20 10.96
N VAL A 35 27.57 -18.90 10.83
CA VAL A 35 28.42 -17.83 11.37
C VAL A 35 28.11 -17.48 12.82
N LEU A 36 26.84 -17.51 13.24
CA LEU A 36 26.39 -17.01 14.54
C LEU A 36 26.01 -18.09 15.56
N SER A 37 25.82 -19.34 15.10
CA SER A 37 25.39 -20.56 15.83
C SER A 37 23.91 -20.94 15.68
N GLU A 38 23.66 -22.25 15.85
CA GLU A 38 22.31 -22.86 15.89
C GLU A 38 21.47 -22.34 17.06
N GLU A 39 22.08 -21.97 18.19
CA GLU A 39 21.34 -21.45 19.36
C GLU A 39 20.73 -20.06 19.15
N LYS A 40 21.19 -19.33 18.13
CA LYS A 40 20.73 -17.99 17.77
C LYS A 40 19.83 -17.98 16.54
N VAL A 41 19.72 -19.07 15.79
CA VAL A 41 18.92 -19.14 14.55
C VAL A 41 17.97 -20.33 14.64
N LEU A 42 16.69 -20.03 14.87
CA LEU A 42 15.64 -21.02 15.02
C LEU A 42 15.01 -21.30 13.65
N LYS A 43 15.04 -22.54 13.19
CA LYS A 43 14.36 -23.04 11.99
C LYS A 43 13.01 -23.65 12.36
N SER A 44 12.13 -23.83 11.38
CA SER A 44 10.79 -24.40 11.61
C SER A 44 10.78 -25.80 12.26
N SER A 45 11.88 -26.55 12.15
CA SER A 45 12.08 -27.84 12.82
C SER A 45 12.37 -27.72 14.32
N ASP A 46 12.76 -26.55 14.82
CA ASP A 46 13.13 -26.35 16.21
C ASP A 46 11.90 -26.13 17.09
N ALA A 47 11.85 -26.79 18.25
CA ALA A 47 10.72 -26.64 19.19
C ALA A 47 10.52 -25.18 19.64
N ASN A 48 11.60 -24.41 19.76
CA ASN A 48 11.56 -23.01 20.18
C ASN A 48 11.13 -22.05 19.07
N TYR A 49 11.11 -22.47 17.80
CA TYR A 49 10.68 -21.61 16.70
C TYR A 49 9.23 -21.16 16.88
N VAL A 50 8.33 -22.08 17.19
CA VAL A 50 6.90 -21.77 17.38
C VAL A 50 6.71 -20.80 18.55
N VAL A 51 7.39 -21.06 19.67
CA VAL A 51 7.33 -20.22 20.88
C VAL A 51 7.81 -18.80 20.57
N GLU A 52 8.94 -18.66 19.88
CA GLU A 52 9.46 -17.35 19.52
C GLU A 52 8.57 -16.66 18.47
N ASN A 53 8.07 -17.38 17.45
CA ASN A 53 7.24 -16.79 16.41
C ASN A 53 5.89 -16.28 16.94
N GLN A 54 5.39 -16.86 18.04
CA GLN A 54 4.10 -16.47 18.63
C GLN A 54 4.17 -15.24 19.54
N LYS A 55 5.35 -14.64 19.79
CA LYS A 55 5.50 -13.43 20.63
C LYS A 55 5.01 -12.14 19.94
N TYR A 56 3.75 -12.14 19.53
CA TYR A 56 3.02 -10.97 19.04
C TYR A 56 1.78 -10.73 19.88
N TRP A 57 1.40 -9.47 20.02
CA TRP A 57 0.12 -9.09 20.63
C TRP A 57 -1.06 -9.60 19.80
N SER A 58 -0.97 -9.49 18.46
CA SER A 58 -2.04 -9.93 17.57
C SER A 58 -1.65 -11.11 16.70
N SER A 59 -2.57 -12.07 16.56
CA SER A 59 -2.41 -13.19 15.62
C SER A 59 -2.47 -12.79 14.15
N THR A 60 -2.92 -11.57 13.81
CA THR A 60 -2.82 -11.04 12.44
C THR A 60 -1.37 -10.77 12.04
N ALA A 61 -0.49 -10.46 13.00
CA ALA A 61 0.91 -10.14 12.75
C ALA A 61 1.83 -11.36 12.70
N VAL A 62 1.35 -12.53 13.14
CA VAL A 62 2.09 -13.79 13.09
C VAL A 62 2.15 -14.28 11.63
N LEU A 63 3.36 -14.37 11.08
CA LEU A 63 3.65 -14.81 9.72
C LEU A 63 4.57 -16.04 9.72
N ASN A 64 5.00 -16.49 8.54
CA ASN A 64 5.82 -17.70 8.38
C ASN A 64 7.28 -17.39 7.96
N PRO A 65 8.14 -16.83 8.84
CA PRO A 65 9.53 -16.60 8.48
C PRO A 65 10.26 -17.92 8.16
N ALA A 66 11.24 -17.89 7.27
CA ALA A 66 12.05 -19.09 6.97
C ALA A 66 12.88 -19.53 8.20
N CYS A 67 13.36 -18.56 8.97
CA CYS A 67 13.97 -18.77 10.29
C CYS A 67 13.86 -17.51 11.14
N ILE A 68 14.10 -17.66 12.44
CA ILE A 68 14.10 -16.57 13.41
C ILE A 68 15.51 -16.42 13.97
N PHE A 69 16.13 -15.28 13.72
CA PHE A 69 17.39 -14.89 14.31
C PHE A 69 17.15 -14.13 15.61
N VAL A 70 17.73 -14.61 16.72
CA VAL A 70 17.57 -14.08 18.07
C VAL A 70 18.94 -13.59 18.62
N PRO A 71 19.40 -12.38 18.23
CA PRO A 71 20.70 -11.83 18.63
C PRO A 71 20.84 -11.66 20.15
N GLY A 72 22.05 -11.89 20.68
CA GLY A 72 22.39 -11.62 22.07
C GLY A 72 23.16 -10.30 22.28
N SER A 73 23.61 -9.64 21.20
CA SER A 73 24.37 -8.39 21.27
C SER A 73 24.25 -7.56 19.98
N SER A 74 24.69 -6.29 20.02
CA SER A 74 24.80 -5.45 18.82
C SER A 74 25.82 -5.98 17.80
N SER A 75 26.85 -6.70 18.25
CA SER A 75 27.80 -7.40 17.38
C SER A 75 27.16 -8.54 16.59
N ASP A 76 26.25 -9.30 17.22
CA ASP A 76 25.47 -10.33 16.52
C ASP A 76 24.59 -9.70 15.43
N VAL A 77 23.93 -8.59 15.75
CA VAL A 77 23.10 -7.84 14.79
C VAL A 77 23.95 -7.29 13.65
N SER A 78 25.13 -6.72 13.94
CA SER A 78 26.10 -6.25 12.93
C SER A 78 26.48 -7.35 11.95
N THR A 79 26.86 -8.52 12.47
CA THR A 79 27.25 -9.67 11.67
C THR A 79 26.08 -10.17 10.83
N ALA A 80 24.89 -10.27 11.43
CA ALA A 80 23.69 -10.67 10.72
C ALA A 80 23.33 -9.69 9.60
N VAL A 81 23.35 -8.38 9.85
CA VAL A 81 23.04 -7.36 8.82
C VAL A 81 24.01 -7.48 7.65
N LYS A 82 25.31 -7.68 7.88
CA LYS A 82 26.27 -7.91 6.78
C LYS A 82 25.90 -9.13 5.95
N ILE A 83 25.59 -10.26 6.59
CA ILE A 83 25.14 -11.48 5.90
C ILE A 83 23.84 -11.23 5.13
N LEU A 84 22.86 -10.59 5.75
CA LEU A 84 21.57 -10.27 5.14
C LEU A 84 21.77 -9.35 3.93
N VAL A 85 22.65 -8.36 4.00
CA VAL A 85 22.92 -7.43 2.89
C VAL A 85 23.68 -8.09 1.75
N GLU A 86 24.77 -8.80 2.07
CA GLU A 86 25.60 -9.52 1.09
C GLU A 86 24.79 -10.54 0.29
N ASN A 87 23.82 -11.18 0.93
CA ASN A 87 22.99 -12.22 0.31
C ASN A 87 21.61 -11.67 -0.09
N ASN A 88 21.41 -10.35 0.02
CA ASN A 88 20.15 -9.67 -0.21
C ASN A 88 18.97 -10.42 0.44
N CYS A 89 18.96 -10.66 1.74
CA CYS A 89 17.91 -11.45 2.40
C CYS A 89 16.72 -10.57 2.78
N GLN A 90 15.48 -11.03 2.56
CA GLN A 90 14.33 -10.35 3.18
C GLN A 90 14.41 -10.54 4.68
N PHE A 91 14.14 -9.49 5.44
CA PHE A 91 13.99 -9.62 6.88
C PHE A 91 12.93 -8.67 7.44
N GLY A 92 12.34 -9.08 8.56
CA GLY A 92 11.51 -8.24 9.42
C GLY A 92 12.19 -8.08 10.77
N VAL A 93 11.95 -6.97 11.47
CA VAL A 93 12.53 -6.71 12.79
C VAL A 93 11.42 -6.63 13.82
N ARG A 94 11.55 -7.38 14.91
CA ARG A 94 10.58 -7.38 16.01
C ARG A 94 11.25 -6.99 17.33
N GLY A 95 10.79 -5.88 17.90
CA GLY A 95 10.99 -5.56 19.32
C GLY A 95 10.02 -6.38 20.18
N GLY A 96 9.08 -5.71 20.86
CA GLY A 96 8.06 -6.39 21.68
C GLY A 96 6.81 -6.91 20.96
N GLY A 97 6.71 -6.80 19.63
CA GLY A 97 5.65 -7.46 18.84
C GLY A 97 4.22 -6.90 18.99
N HIS A 98 4.07 -5.62 19.35
CA HIS A 98 2.76 -5.02 19.68
C HIS A 98 2.01 -4.37 18.49
N THR A 99 2.45 -4.61 17.25
CA THR A 99 1.69 -4.18 16.06
C THR A 99 0.74 -5.28 15.62
N ALA A 100 -0.46 -4.90 15.16
CA ALA A 100 -1.40 -5.81 14.51
C ALA A 100 -1.23 -5.87 12.99
N ASN A 101 -0.31 -5.09 12.42
CA ASN A 101 -0.13 -4.99 10.98
C ASN A 101 0.79 -6.12 10.47
N PRO A 102 0.29 -7.03 9.61
CA PRO A 102 1.11 -8.06 9.01
C PRO A 102 2.31 -7.46 8.27
N GLY A 103 3.50 -8.03 8.51
CA GLY A 103 4.73 -7.64 7.83
C GLY A 103 5.42 -6.37 8.36
N TRP A 104 4.85 -5.67 9.34
CA TRP A 104 5.51 -4.49 9.94
C TRP A 104 6.61 -4.87 10.92
N ALA A 105 6.36 -5.90 11.72
CA ALA A 105 7.31 -6.48 12.67
C ALA A 105 7.54 -7.98 12.40
N GLY A 106 7.37 -8.42 11.16
CA GLY A 106 7.40 -9.83 10.76
C GLY A 106 7.72 -9.99 9.28
N THR A 107 7.89 -11.23 8.82
CA THR A 107 8.07 -11.58 7.42
C THR A 107 7.46 -12.96 7.16
N ASP A 108 6.91 -13.16 5.96
CA ASP A 108 6.22 -14.41 5.59
C ASP A 108 7.11 -15.39 4.81
N SER A 109 8.36 -14.99 4.54
CA SER A 109 9.31 -15.86 3.85
C SER A 109 10.77 -15.55 4.18
N GLY A 110 11.09 -14.37 4.73
CA GLY A 110 12.45 -13.96 5.06
C GLY A 110 12.94 -14.39 6.45
N VAL A 111 13.97 -13.71 6.94
CA VAL A 111 14.50 -13.87 8.30
C VAL A 111 13.74 -12.94 9.25
N LEU A 112 13.20 -13.47 10.35
CA LEU A 112 12.73 -12.62 11.44
C LEU A 112 13.88 -12.31 12.39
N VAL A 113 14.29 -11.04 12.48
CA VAL A 113 15.23 -10.56 13.50
C VAL A 113 14.44 -10.23 14.77
N SER A 114 14.44 -11.16 15.73
CA SER A 114 13.74 -11.00 17.02
C SER A 114 14.68 -10.44 18.08
N LEU A 115 14.47 -9.19 18.50
CA LEU A 115 15.32 -8.52 19.48
C LEU A 115 15.09 -8.99 20.93
N SER A 116 14.30 -10.06 21.14
CA SER A 116 13.79 -10.47 22.46
C SER A 116 14.86 -10.81 23.51
N ARG A 117 16.10 -11.14 23.09
CA ARG A 117 17.25 -11.36 23.98
C ARG A 117 18.04 -10.09 24.32
N LEU A 118 17.79 -8.97 23.61
CA LEU A 118 18.36 -7.66 23.95
C LEU A 118 17.51 -7.01 25.05
N SER A 119 17.52 -7.61 26.23
CA SER A 119 16.65 -7.26 27.38
C SER A 119 17.38 -6.61 28.54
N GLY A 120 18.63 -6.18 28.37
CA GLY A 120 19.38 -5.47 29.41
C GLY A 120 18.70 -4.18 29.85
N ILE A 121 18.71 -3.87 31.15
CA ILE A 121 18.25 -2.61 31.73
C ILE A 121 19.22 -2.18 32.82
N GLU A 122 19.86 -1.03 32.65
CA GLU A 122 20.88 -0.50 33.56
C GLU A 122 20.61 0.97 33.85
N VAL A 123 20.30 1.30 35.11
CA VAL A 123 20.10 2.68 35.56
C VAL A 123 21.47 3.27 35.91
N SER A 124 21.76 4.48 35.45
CA SER A 124 23.03 5.17 35.73
C SER A 124 23.23 5.39 37.23
N GLU A 125 24.48 5.52 37.68
CA GLU A 125 24.79 5.72 39.10
C GLU A 125 24.17 7.01 39.68
N ASP A 126 24.16 8.08 38.89
CA ASP A 126 23.52 9.37 39.21
C ASP A 126 21.99 9.34 39.06
N LYS A 127 21.45 8.28 38.43
CA LYS A 127 20.03 8.08 38.14
C LYS A 127 19.44 9.14 37.22
N GLU A 128 20.24 9.78 36.38
CA GLU A 128 19.80 10.74 35.35
C GLU A 128 19.45 10.05 34.02
N SER A 129 19.91 8.81 33.82
CA SER A 129 19.56 8.02 32.65
C SER A 129 19.37 6.52 32.94
N VAL A 130 18.80 5.80 31.98
CA VAL A 130 18.71 4.34 31.98
C VAL A 130 18.98 3.81 30.57
N LEU A 131 19.89 2.86 30.46
CA LEU A 131 20.14 2.10 29.24
C LEU A 131 19.15 0.93 29.14
N VAL A 132 18.39 0.87 28.05
CA VAL A 132 17.32 -0.12 27.84
C VAL A 132 17.53 -0.83 26.51
N GLY A 133 17.68 -2.16 26.56
CA GLY A 133 17.75 -3.00 25.36
C GLY A 133 16.44 -2.99 24.56
N ALA A 134 16.54 -3.03 23.23
CA ALA A 134 15.42 -2.86 22.31
C ALA A 134 14.36 -3.99 22.37
N GLY A 135 14.69 -5.14 22.97
CA GLY A 135 13.79 -6.28 23.18
C GLY A 135 12.83 -6.14 24.36
N ASN A 136 13.04 -5.15 25.22
CA ASN A 136 12.26 -4.99 26.45
C ASN A 136 10.80 -4.61 26.20
N ARG A 137 9.98 -4.86 27.24
CA ARG A 137 8.62 -4.32 27.40
C ARG A 137 8.58 -3.33 28.55
N TRP A 138 7.63 -2.42 28.55
CA TRP A 138 7.59 -1.32 29.52
C TRP A 138 7.39 -1.77 30.96
N GLY A 139 6.70 -2.89 31.20
CA GLY A 139 6.56 -3.45 32.54
C GLY A 139 7.91 -3.79 33.18
N ASP A 140 8.84 -4.36 32.43
CA ASP A 140 10.17 -4.71 32.94
C ASP A 140 10.99 -3.45 33.22
N VAL A 141 10.93 -2.46 32.31
CA VAL A 141 11.58 -1.16 32.49
C VAL A 141 11.08 -0.45 33.74
N TYR A 142 9.76 -0.34 33.94
CA TYR A 142 9.20 0.31 35.13
C TYR A 142 9.49 -0.44 36.43
N THR A 143 9.57 -1.78 36.38
CA THR A 143 10.04 -2.58 37.53
C THR A 143 11.43 -2.12 37.93
N LYS A 144 12.35 -2.08 36.96
CA LYS A 144 13.75 -1.77 37.21
C LYS A 144 13.97 -0.32 37.62
N THR A 145 13.38 0.65 36.93
CA THR A 145 13.52 2.07 37.30
C THR A 145 12.88 2.36 38.66
N GLY A 146 11.77 1.68 38.99
CA GLY A 146 11.08 1.81 40.26
C GLY A 146 11.92 1.41 41.48
N GLU A 147 12.82 0.42 41.33
CA GLU A 147 13.81 0.05 42.37
C GLU A 147 14.73 1.23 42.75
N HIS A 148 14.97 2.14 41.80
CA HIS A 148 15.82 3.31 41.95
C HIS A 148 15.05 4.60 42.28
N ASN A 149 13.72 4.50 42.48
CA ASN A 149 12.78 5.61 42.70
C ASN A 149 12.72 6.62 41.53
N VAL A 150 12.95 6.14 40.31
CA VAL A 150 12.81 6.93 39.09
C VAL A 150 11.87 6.24 38.09
N THR A 151 11.44 6.98 37.07
CA THR A 151 10.68 6.47 35.93
C THR A 151 11.20 7.08 34.63
N VAL A 152 10.59 6.71 33.51
CA VAL A 152 10.90 7.21 32.17
C VAL A 152 9.61 7.58 31.44
N THR A 153 9.72 8.33 30.35
CA THR A 153 8.62 8.51 29.39
C THR A 153 8.40 7.22 28.58
N GLY A 154 7.75 6.23 29.17
CA GLY A 154 7.49 4.94 28.54
C GLY A 154 6.07 4.75 28.03
N GLY A 155 5.77 3.55 27.54
CA GLY A 155 4.44 3.14 27.13
C GLY A 155 3.47 3.02 28.31
N ARG A 156 2.20 3.28 28.05
CA ARG A 156 1.15 3.33 29.07
C ARG A 156 0.57 1.96 29.42
N ILE A 157 0.89 0.93 28.62
CA ILE A 157 0.52 -0.46 28.82
C ILE A 157 1.81 -1.27 28.95
N SER A 158 1.94 -2.05 30.02
CA SER A 158 3.18 -2.77 30.38
C SER A 158 3.66 -3.77 29.33
N THR A 159 2.75 -4.38 28.57
CA THR A 159 3.09 -5.39 27.55
C THR A 159 3.63 -4.76 26.26
N VAL A 160 3.50 -3.45 26.06
CA VAL A 160 4.00 -2.77 24.86
C VAL A 160 5.53 -2.84 24.81
N GLY A 161 6.07 -3.15 23.62
CA GLY A 161 7.50 -3.19 23.38
C GLY A 161 8.14 -1.80 23.31
N VAL A 162 9.37 -1.67 23.83
CA VAL A 162 10.12 -0.40 23.90
C VAL A 162 10.45 0.14 22.51
N SER A 163 11.06 -0.68 21.64
CA SER A 163 11.66 -0.21 20.39
C SER A 163 10.66 0.44 19.42
N GLY A 164 9.61 -0.29 19.03
CA GLY A 164 8.59 0.25 18.11
C GLY A 164 7.87 1.48 18.68
N PHE A 165 7.62 1.49 20.01
CA PHE A 165 6.98 2.63 20.67
C PHE A 165 7.80 3.91 20.55
N LEU A 166 9.09 3.86 20.90
CA LEU A 166 9.98 5.02 20.85
C LEU A 166 10.24 5.47 19.41
N LEU A 167 10.49 4.54 18.49
CA LEU A 167 10.77 4.87 17.09
C LEU A 167 9.56 5.46 16.34
N GLY A 168 8.34 5.26 16.87
CA GLY A 168 7.11 5.86 16.36
C GLY A 168 6.65 7.13 17.08
N GLY A 169 7.46 7.68 17.98
CA GLY A 169 7.18 8.91 18.75
C GLY A 169 6.83 8.62 20.21
N GLY A 170 5.82 7.78 20.45
CA GLY A 170 5.48 7.29 21.79
C GLY A 170 4.68 8.26 22.66
N LEU A 171 3.46 7.85 23.02
CA LEU A 171 2.57 8.56 23.96
C LEU A 171 2.76 7.99 25.37
N SER A 172 3.32 8.80 26.27
CA SER A 172 3.61 8.43 27.67
C SER A 172 2.64 9.09 28.64
N TYR A 173 2.73 8.73 29.93
CA TYR A 173 1.96 9.42 30.98
C TYR A 173 2.48 10.82 31.30
N LEU A 174 3.77 11.10 31.02
CA LEU A 174 4.43 12.38 31.29
C LEU A 174 4.45 13.30 30.05
N MET A 175 3.71 12.93 28.99
CA MET A 175 3.86 13.55 27.67
C MET A 175 3.59 15.06 27.64
N HIS A 176 2.73 15.55 28.55
CA HIS A 176 2.37 16.96 28.59
C HIS A 176 3.43 17.84 29.24
N SER A 177 4.27 17.30 30.14
CA SER A 177 5.42 18.00 30.73
C SER A 177 6.74 17.67 30.04
N GLU A 178 6.84 16.52 29.38
CA GLU A 178 8.11 16.00 28.85
C GLU A 178 8.19 15.85 27.33
N GLY A 179 7.08 16.07 26.62
CA GLY A 179 6.99 15.85 25.16
C GLY A 179 6.71 14.40 24.77
N PHE A 180 6.88 14.08 23.48
CA PHE A 180 6.82 12.68 23.03
C PHE A 180 7.91 11.85 23.71
N ALA A 181 7.65 10.59 24.00
CA ALA A 181 8.63 9.71 24.66
C ALA A 181 9.96 9.61 23.89
N ALA A 182 9.90 9.66 22.55
CA ALA A 182 11.07 9.67 21.69
C ALA A 182 11.99 10.88 21.94
N ASN A 183 11.45 12.00 22.43
CA ASN A 183 12.22 13.21 22.73
C ASN A 183 13.05 13.10 24.01
N SER A 184 12.75 12.15 24.90
CA SER A 184 13.55 11.85 26.08
C SER A 184 14.63 10.78 25.84
N VAL A 185 14.81 10.32 24.60
CA VAL A 185 15.95 9.47 24.24
C VAL A 185 17.19 10.35 24.12
N LEU A 186 18.23 10.02 24.89
CA LEU A 186 19.52 10.72 24.94
C LEU A 186 20.49 10.15 23.89
N ALA A 187 20.48 8.82 23.71
CA ALA A 187 21.30 8.14 22.72
C ALA A 187 20.63 6.86 22.19
N TYR A 188 20.94 6.49 20.95
CA TYR A 188 20.58 5.19 20.36
C TYR A 188 21.85 4.40 20.06
N GLU A 189 21.94 3.14 20.49
CA GLU A 189 22.86 2.19 19.87
C GLU A 189 22.15 1.57 18.66
N ILE A 190 22.73 1.71 17.48
CA ILE A 190 22.13 1.28 16.22
C ILE A 190 23.12 0.50 15.36
N VAL A 191 22.61 -0.53 14.67
CA VAL A 191 23.30 -1.18 13.57
C VAL A 191 22.78 -0.63 12.25
N LEU A 192 23.66 0.06 11.52
CA LEU A 192 23.37 0.64 10.21
C LEU A 192 23.33 -0.40 9.10
N ALA A 193 22.83 -0.02 7.92
CA ALA A 193 22.70 -0.90 6.75
C ALA A 193 24.02 -1.53 6.27
N ASN A 194 25.17 -0.92 6.56
CA ASN A 194 26.49 -1.50 6.25
C ASN A 194 27.04 -2.41 7.38
N GLY A 195 26.25 -2.65 8.42
CA GLY A 195 26.61 -3.40 9.62
C GLY A 195 27.48 -2.63 10.62
N THR A 196 27.66 -1.31 10.49
CA THR A 196 28.37 -0.51 11.50
C THR A 196 27.51 -0.40 12.75
N VAL A 197 28.09 -0.71 13.92
CA VAL A 197 27.50 -0.40 15.23
C VAL A 197 27.90 1.04 15.58
N ALA A 198 26.93 1.88 15.89
CA ALA A 198 27.15 3.28 16.22
C ALA A 198 26.28 3.73 17.39
N THR A 199 26.81 4.65 18.19
CA THR A 199 26.03 5.41 19.17
C THR A 199 25.63 6.73 18.53
N ILE A 200 24.33 7.00 18.46
CA ILE A 200 23.74 8.17 17.84
C ILE A 200 23.17 9.09 18.90
N THR A 201 23.71 10.30 18.95
CA THR A 201 23.31 11.43 19.79
C THR A 201 23.06 12.65 18.90
N GLU A 202 22.59 13.75 19.49
CA GLU A 202 22.44 15.02 18.77
C GLU A 202 23.78 15.52 18.20
N GLU A 203 24.86 15.40 18.95
CA GLU A 203 26.19 15.88 18.58
C GLU A 203 26.88 15.00 17.54
N SER A 204 26.70 13.68 17.64
CA SER A 204 27.39 12.71 16.77
C SER A 204 26.71 12.57 15.40
N ALA A 205 25.38 12.57 15.35
CA ALA A 205 24.61 12.45 14.11
C ALA A 205 23.18 13.02 14.29
N GLY A 206 23.07 14.32 14.56
CA GLY A 206 21.81 15.01 14.86
C GLY A 206 20.70 14.83 13.81
N ASP A 207 21.04 14.62 12.54
CA ASP A 207 20.08 14.33 11.48
C ASP A 207 19.40 12.96 11.66
N LEU A 208 20.19 11.91 11.89
CA LEU A 208 19.70 10.56 12.19
C LEU A 208 19.00 10.50 13.56
N PHE A 209 19.57 11.17 14.56
CA PHE A 209 19.00 11.28 15.90
C PHE A 209 17.58 11.84 15.87
N LYS A 210 17.36 12.93 15.11
CA LYS A 210 16.03 13.49 14.89
C LYS A 210 15.13 12.56 14.08
N ALA A 211 15.65 11.90 13.05
CA ALA A 211 14.87 11.01 12.18
C ALA A 211 14.32 9.77 12.89
N LEU A 212 15.07 9.21 13.85
CA LEU A 212 14.63 8.07 14.66
C LEU A 212 13.45 8.41 15.58
N LYS A 213 13.19 9.70 15.85
CA LYS A 213 12.06 10.18 16.65
C LYS A 213 10.79 10.30 15.79
N GLY A 214 10.27 9.16 15.34
CA GLY A 214 9.04 9.06 14.54
C GLY A 214 9.21 8.46 13.15
N GLY A 215 10.45 8.22 12.70
CA GLY A 215 10.74 7.64 11.39
C GLY A 215 10.82 6.11 11.34
N THR A 216 10.49 5.41 12.43
CA THR A 216 10.55 3.94 12.59
C THR A 216 11.96 3.35 12.39
N GLY A 217 12.04 2.02 12.20
CA GLY A 217 13.27 1.29 11.85
C GLY A 217 13.73 1.49 10.41
N ASN A 218 13.39 2.61 9.75
CA ASN A 218 13.80 2.89 8.37
C ASN A 218 15.31 3.14 8.22
N PHE A 219 16.06 3.39 9.29
CA PHE A 219 17.46 3.84 9.19
C PHE A 219 18.49 2.82 9.69
N GLY A 220 18.03 1.73 10.31
CA GLY A 220 18.86 0.71 10.93
C GLY A 220 18.12 -0.04 12.03
N ILE A 221 18.80 -1.01 12.63
CA ILE A 221 18.27 -1.80 13.74
C ILE A 221 18.80 -1.22 15.04
N VAL A 222 17.94 -0.53 15.80
CA VAL A 222 18.30 -0.03 17.12
C VAL A 222 18.35 -1.20 18.11
N THR A 223 19.47 -1.35 18.82
CA THR A 223 19.74 -2.43 19.77
C THR A 223 19.56 -2.00 21.22
N SER A 224 19.78 -0.73 21.52
CA SER A 224 19.47 -0.15 22.85
C SER A 224 19.18 1.35 22.77
N PHE A 225 18.51 1.85 23.81
CA PHE A 225 18.11 3.24 23.99
C PHE A 225 18.62 3.73 25.34
N GLU A 226 19.34 4.83 25.38
CA GLU A 226 19.60 5.56 26.62
C GLU A 226 18.49 6.58 26.82
N LEU A 227 17.74 6.46 27.92
CA LEU A 227 16.57 7.27 28.20
C LEU A 227 16.82 8.17 29.40
N GLN A 228 16.36 9.41 29.33
CA GLN A 228 16.28 10.29 30.49
C GLN A 228 15.32 9.72 31.54
N THR A 229 15.73 9.75 32.80
CA THR A 229 14.91 9.35 33.95
C THR A 229 14.35 10.56 34.70
N TYR A 230 13.26 10.31 35.44
CA TYR A 230 12.52 11.31 36.19
C TYR A 230 12.26 10.83 37.61
N PRO A 231 12.35 11.69 38.64
CA PRO A 231 12.18 11.32 40.05
C PRO A 231 10.70 11.11 40.44
N VAL A 232 9.97 10.32 39.66
CA VAL A 232 8.55 9.97 39.88
C VAL A 232 8.47 8.49 40.23
N LYS A 233 8.11 8.20 41.48
CA LYS A 233 7.90 6.83 41.96
C LYS A 233 6.43 6.44 42.00
N ASN A 234 5.65 7.25 42.71
CA ASN A 234 4.24 7.01 42.98
C ASN A 234 3.41 8.09 42.29
N VAL A 235 2.28 7.67 41.75
CA VAL A 235 1.40 8.48 40.92
C VAL A 235 -0.03 8.29 41.38
N TYR A 236 -0.88 9.29 41.19
CA TYR A 236 -2.31 9.18 41.41
C TYR A 236 -2.99 8.80 40.10
N ALA A 237 -3.35 7.52 39.94
CA ALA A 237 -3.79 6.99 38.65
C ALA A 237 -4.88 5.92 38.75
N GLY A 238 -5.61 5.66 37.66
CA GLY A 238 -6.65 4.63 37.54
C GLY A 238 -7.79 5.08 36.61
N SER A 239 -8.88 4.33 36.58
CA SER A 239 -10.04 4.62 35.73
C SER A 239 -11.26 5.08 36.53
N LEU A 240 -11.94 6.08 35.99
CA LEU A 240 -13.36 6.34 36.25
C LEU A 240 -14.19 5.62 35.18
N TYR A 241 -15.20 4.87 35.62
CA TYR A 241 -16.12 4.16 34.73
C TYR A 241 -17.49 4.82 34.76
N TYR A 242 -18.09 5.06 33.59
CA TYR A 242 -19.39 5.73 33.47
C TYR A 242 -20.36 4.90 32.63
N SER A 243 -21.63 4.97 33.00
CA SER A 243 -22.73 4.43 32.22
C SER A 243 -23.16 5.38 31.08
N PRO A 244 -23.84 4.89 30.04
CA PRO A 244 -24.22 5.68 28.87
C PRO A 244 -25.01 6.97 29.14
N ASP A 245 -25.79 7.03 30.23
CA ASP A 245 -26.56 8.21 30.63
C ASP A 245 -25.67 9.43 30.99
N GLN A 246 -24.37 9.22 31.23
CA GLN A 246 -23.43 10.29 31.56
C GLN A 246 -22.68 10.85 30.34
N TYR A 247 -22.77 10.24 29.16
CA TYR A 247 -21.90 10.57 28.02
C TYR A 247 -22.06 12.01 27.53
N ASP A 248 -23.29 12.50 27.44
CA ASP A 248 -23.58 13.89 27.02
C ASP A 248 -22.97 14.92 27.99
N THR A 249 -22.81 14.58 29.28
CA THR A 249 -22.13 15.41 30.28
C THR A 249 -20.60 15.35 30.12
N LEU A 250 -20.06 14.22 29.67
CA LEU A 250 -18.62 13.99 29.56
C LEU A 250 -17.98 14.69 28.36
N PHE A 251 -18.64 14.75 27.20
CA PHE A 251 -18.03 15.35 25.99
C PHE A 251 -17.59 16.82 26.17
N PRO A 252 -18.39 17.71 26.81
CA PRO A 252 -17.94 19.08 27.11
C PRO A 252 -16.78 19.15 28.10
N ILE A 253 -16.71 18.21 29.06
CA ILE A 253 -15.60 18.12 30.01
C ILE A 253 -14.33 17.68 29.28
N MET A 254 -14.41 16.71 28.37
CA MET A 254 -13.28 16.29 27.53
C MET A 254 -12.72 17.46 26.70
N GLU A 255 -13.59 18.26 26.08
CA GLU A 255 -13.17 19.45 25.33
C GLU A 255 -12.50 20.48 26.24
N THR A 256 -13.11 20.76 27.39
CA THR A 256 -12.57 21.73 28.36
C THR A 256 -11.20 21.29 28.89
N TYR A 257 -11.06 20.00 29.22
CA TYR A 257 -9.78 19.43 29.65
C TYR A 257 -8.71 19.57 28.56
N ALA A 258 -9.04 19.21 27.32
CA ALA A 258 -8.11 19.33 26.21
C ALA A 258 -7.63 20.78 25.98
N ARG A 259 -8.54 21.76 26.09
CA ARG A 259 -8.25 23.18 25.84
C ARG A 259 -7.59 23.92 27.00
N LYS A 260 -7.88 23.51 28.24
CA LYS A 260 -7.50 24.27 29.43
C LYS A 260 -6.83 23.41 30.49
N GLY A 261 -7.37 22.22 30.76
CA GLY A 261 -6.90 21.34 31.82
C GLY A 261 -5.41 21.01 31.68
N VAL A 262 -5.01 20.51 30.50
CA VAL A 262 -3.62 20.11 30.25
C VAL A 262 -2.64 21.28 30.35
N ASP A 263 -2.98 22.43 29.78
CA ASP A 263 -2.10 23.60 29.83
C ASP A 263 -2.06 24.24 31.23
N SER A 264 -3.12 24.08 32.04
CA SER A 264 -3.14 24.55 33.43
C SER A 264 -2.34 23.66 34.38
N ASP A 265 -2.21 22.38 34.04
CA ASP A 265 -1.52 21.39 34.86
C ASP A 265 -0.97 20.24 33.97
N PRO A 266 0.26 20.38 33.46
CA PRO A 266 0.86 19.42 32.53
C PRO A 266 1.27 18.09 33.20
N ASN A 267 1.10 17.96 34.52
CA ASN A 267 1.29 16.71 35.24
C ASN A 267 0.09 15.77 35.11
N THR A 268 -1.05 16.26 34.62
CA THR A 268 -2.25 15.46 34.39
C THR A 268 -2.27 14.85 33.00
N HIS A 269 -2.77 13.62 32.90
CA HIS A 269 -3.03 12.94 31.64
C HIS A 269 -4.34 12.15 31.73
N VAL A 270 -5.21 12.27 30.72
CA VAL A 270 -6.49 11.53 30.66
C VAL A 270 -6.66 10.84 29.31
N ILE A 271 -7.01 9.55 29.34
CA ILE A 271 -7.38 8.74 28.17
C ILE A 271 -8.88 8.47 28.26
N SER A 272 -9.67 9.10 27.38
CA SER A 272 -11.12 8.91 27.34
C SER A 272 -11.47 7.83 26.33
N SER A 273 -11.97 6.68 26.79
CA SER A 273 -12.38 5.57 25.92
C SER A 273 -13.82 5.19 26.15
N PHE A 274 -14.53 4.87 25.07
CA PHE A 274 -15.87 4.27 25.10
C PHE A 274 -15.73 2.87 24.50
N ALA A 275 -16.19 1.85 25.23
CA ALA A 275 -15.93 0.46 24.91
C ALA A 275 -17.23 -0.35 24.85
N CYS A 276 -17.28 -1.26 23.86
CA CYS A 276 -18.38 -2.20 23.67
C CYS A 276 -17.82 -3.63 23.59
N LEU A 277 -18.25 -4.49 24.51
CA LEU A 277 -17.99 -5.94 24.52
C LEU A 277 -19.30 -6.68 24.85
N PRO A 278 -20.14 -6.95 23.84
CA PRO A 278 -21.46 -7.52 24.03
C PRO A 278 -21.46 -8.86 24.78
N SER A 279 -20.44 -9.70 24.55
CA SER A 279 -20.33 -11.02 25.19
C SER A 279 -20.18 -10.96 26.71
N GLN A 280 -19.78 -9.82 27.27
CA GLN A 280 -19.65 -9.58 28.70
C GLN A 280 -20.67 -8.55 29.23
N GLY A 281 -21.61 -8.09 28.38
CA GLY A 281 -22.56 -7.04 28.73
C GLY A 281 -21.88 -5.69 29.02
N ILE A 282 -20.68 -5.46 28.49
CA ILE A 282 -19.94 -4.21 28.69
C ILE A 282 -20.36 -3.23 27.59
N ASP A 283 -20.92 -2.12 28.02
CA ASP A 283 -21.17 -0.90 27.24
C ASP A 283 -20.99 0.29 28.20
N LEU A 284 -19.77 0.81 28.27
CA LEU A 284 -19.38 1.82 29.26
C LEU A 284 -18.26 2.72 28.73
N ALA A 285 -18.07 3.86 29.38
CA ALA A 285 -16.90 4.71 29.19
C ALA A 285 -15.88 4.47 30.30
N SER A 286 -14.60 4.40 29.95
CA SER A 286 -13.47 4.34 30.88
C SER A 286 -12.53 5.51 30.64
N PHE A 287 -12.38 6.36 31.65
CA PHE A 287 -11.54 7.55 31.60
C PHE A 287 -10.35 7.31 32.51
N TYR A 288 -9.26 6.82 31.91
CA TYR A 288 -8.03 6.54 32.64
C TYR A 288 -7.32 7.85 32.93
N SER A 289 -7.23 8.22 34.19
CA SER A 289 -6.57 9.44 34.66
C SER A 289 -5.23 9.10 35.30
N PHE A 290 -4.27 9.99 35.11
CA PHE A 290 -2.93 9.91 35.69
C PHE A 290 -2.50 11.30 36.14
N TYR A 291 -1.89 11.38 37.32
CA TYR A 291 -1.21 12.56 37.82
C TYR A 291 0.16 12.14 38.36
N SER A 292 1.22 12.81 37.91
CA SER A 292 2.62 12.43 38.17
C SER A 292 3.08 12.61 39.63
N GLU A 293 2.19 13.04 40.53
CA GLU A 293 2.47 13.16 41.96
C GLU A 293 1.49 12.32 42.81
N PRO A 294 1.93 11.84 44.00
CA PRO A 294 1.09 11.04 44.88
C PRO A 294 0.16 11.93 45.74
N VAL A 295 -0.92 12.42 45.14
CA VAL A 295 -1.94 13.22 45.84
C VAL A 295 -3.05 12.37 46.46
N THR A 296 -3.79 12.96 47.40
CA THR A 296 -4.93 12.32 48.09
C THR A 296 -6.29 12.77 47.55
N SER A 297 -6.33 13.79 46.70
CA SER A 297 -7.53 14.32 46.06
C SER A 297 -7.24 14.67 44.59
N PRO A 298 -8.25 14.63 43.71
CA PRO A 298 -8.04 14.92 42.29
C PRO A 298 -7.60 16.37 42.07
N PRO A 299 -6.53 16.62 41.30
CA PRO A 299 -6.10 17.98 40.96
C PRO A 299 -7.18 18.71 40.15
N ALA A 300 -7.18 20.04 40.23
CA ALA A 300 -8.23 20.89 39.67
C ALA A 300 -8.49 20.64 38.18
N ALA A 301 -7.44 20.31 37.41
CA ALA A 301 -7.54 20.06 35.98
C ALA A 301 -8.36 18.80 35.62
N ILE A 302 -8.34 17.75 36.45
CA ILE A 302 -9.10 16.51 36.20
C ILE A 302 -10.31 16.34 37.13
N LYS A 303 -10.42 17.15 38.19
CA LYS A 303 -11.55 17.14 39.13
C LYS A 303 -12.93 17.14 38.44
N PRO A 304 -13.18 17.88 37.34
CA PRO A 304 -14.48 17.83 36.67
C PRO A 304 -14.94 16.42 36.26
N PHE A 305 -14.02 15.49 35.94
CA PHE A 305 -14.37 14.10 35.65
C PHE A 305 -14.87 13.37 36.91
N PHE A 306 -14.32 13.69 38.09
CA PHE A 306 -14.74 13.11 39.38
C PHE A 306 -16.09 13.64 39.87
N ASP A 307 -16.50 14.81 39.38
CA ASP A 307 -17.78 15.43 39.75
C ASP A 307 -18.97 14.80 38.99
N VAL A 308 -18.70 14.01 37.93
CA VAL A 308 -19.70 13.20 37.23
C VAL A 308 -19.89 11.87 37.96
N PRO A 309 -21.14 11.41 38.21
CA PRO A 309 -21.40 10.13 38.86
C PRO A 309 -20.78 8.94 38.09
N ALA A 310 -19.72 8.36 38.65
CA ALA A 310 -19.08 7.16 38.11
C ALA A 310 -19.70 5.89 38.72
N ILE A 311 -19.87 4.84 37.92
CA ILE A 311 -20.31 3.52 38.40
C ILE A 311 -19.20 2.76 39.12
N ASN A 312 -17.94 3.10 38.84
CA ASN A 312 -16.77 2.57 39.53
C ASN A 312 -15.58 3.55 39.43
N ASN A 313 -14.71 3.55 40.44
CA ASN A 313 -13.51 4.39 40.50
C ASN A 313 -12.33 3.58 41.06
N THR A 314 -11.29 3.38 40.26
CA THR A 314 -10.06 2.68 40.67
C THR A 314 -8.89 3.62 40.95
N ILE A 315 -9.11 4.94 40.89
CA ILE A 315 -8.06 5.94 41.02
C ILE A 315 -7.55 6.01 42.45
N LYS A 316 -6.25 5.80 42.61
CA LYS A 316 -5.53 5.85 43.88
C LYS A 316 -4.03 6.04 43.64
N VAL A 317 -3.28 6.30 44.71
CA VAL A 317 -1.83 6.28 44.66
C VAL A 317 -1.34 4.86 44.33
N LYS A 318 -0.49 4.73 43.32
CA LYS A 318 0.10 3.47 42.86
C LYS A 318 1.49 3.72 42.24
N THR A 319 2.26 2.66 42.00
CA THR A 319 3.51 2.80 41.23
C THR A 319 3.20 3.02 39.75
N VAL A 320 4.16 3.56 38.98
CA VAL A 320 4.00 3.69 37.52
C VAL A 320 3.77 2.33 36.85
N LYS A 321 4.41 1.27 37.36
CA LYS A 321 4.19 -0.09 36.88
C LYS A 321 2.76 -0.57 37.12
N ASP A 322 2.24 -0.42 38.34
CA ASP A 322 0.88 -0.83 38.66
C ASP A 322 -0.15 -0.04 37.82
N ALA A 323 0.14 1.23 37.55
CA ALA A 323 -0.67 2.05 36.64
C ALA A 323 -0.69 1.45 35.22
N ALA A 324 0.47 1.11 34.68
CA ALA A 324 0.60 0.53 33.35
C ALA A 324 0.02 -0.90 33.24
N ASP A 325 0.12 -1.69 34.30
CA ASP A 325 -0.51 -3.02 34.39
C ASP A 325 -2.05 -2.90 34.42
N GLU A 326 -2.58 -1.96 35.21
CA GLU A 326 -4.04 -1.75 35.31
C GLU A 326 -4.66 -1.33 33.98
N LEU A 327 -4.04 -0.39 33.26
CA LEU A 327 -4.53 0.00 31.93
C LEU A 327 -4.44 -1.15 30.92
N GLY A 328 -3.43 -2.03 31.08
CA GLY A 328 -3.21 -3.18 30.22
C GLY A 328 -4.11 -4.39 30.50
N ALA A 329 -4.80 -4.45 31.63
CA ALA A 329 -5.48 -5.66 32.11
C ALA A 329 -6.56 -6.23 31.16
N GLY A 330 -7.14 -5.40 30.28
CA GLY A 330 -8.10 -5.82 29.26
C GLY A 330 -7.49 -6.22 27.92
N THR A 331 -6.16 -6.12 27.76
CA THR A 331 -5.46 -6.42 26.51
C THR A 331 -5.09 -7.89 26.47
N VAL A 332 -5.76 -8.66 25.61
CA VAL A 332 -5.53 -10.11 25.46
C VAL A 332 -4.64 -10.36 24.25
N ASP A 333 -3.48 -10.98 24.49
CA ASP A 333 -2.56 -11.42 23.44
C ASP A 333 -3.14 -12.62 22.68
N GLY A 334 -2.80 -12.73 21.39
CA GLY A 334 -3.10 -13.90 20.55
C GLY A 334 -4.45 -13.86 19.82
N LEU A 335 -5.33 -12.93 20.17
CA LEU A 335 -6.53 -12.65 19.36
C LEU A 335 -6.20 -11.84 18.11
N ARG A 336 -7.15 -11.78 17.17
CA ARG A 336 -7.05 -10.93 15.99
C ARG A 336 -7.37 -9.52 16.41
N GLN A 337 -6.54 -8.57 16.00
CA GLN A 337 -6.63 -7.18 16.43
C GLN A 337 -6.50 -6.26 15.22
N ASP A 338 -7.07 -5.07 15.30
CA ASP A 338 -6.76 -3.96 14.39
C ASP A 338 -6.87 -2.63 15.16
N MET A 339 -6.06 -1.66 14.74
CA MET A 339 -6.15 -0.28 15.22
C MET A 339 -6.17 0.67 14.02
N ARG A 340 -7.04 1.68 14.09
CA ARG A 340 -7.10 2.75 13.08
C ARG A 340 -7.15 4.10 13.76
N THR A 341 -6.50 5.08 13.18
CA THR A 341 -6.42 6.40 13.83
C THR A 341 -6.43 7.57 12.85
N TYR A 342 -6.95 8.70 13.29
CA TYR A 342 -6.82 9.99 12.61
C TYR A 342 -6.87 11.08 13.68
N SER A 343 -6.52 12.31 13.31
CA SER A 343 -6.51 13.42 14.26
C SER A 343 -7.57 14.45 13.93
N ILE A 344 -8.15 15.05 14.97
CA ILE A 344 -9.16 16.11 14.88
C ILE A 344 -8.81 17.28 15.80
N ARG A 345 -9.43 18.43 15.59
CA ARG A 345 -9.43 19.54 16.54
C ARG A 345 -10.51 19.34 17.59
N ALA A 346 -10.20 19.68 18.85
CA ALA A 346 -11.08 19.45 19.98
C ALA A 346 -12.47 20.10 19.82
N ASN A 347 -13.53 19.29 19.94
CA ASN A 347 -14.91 19.76 19.86
C ASN A 347 -15.87 18.71 20.44
N ALA A 348 -16.66 19.08 21.46
CA ALA A 348 -17.54 18.16 22.18
C ALA A 348 -18.63 17.55 21.28
N GLU A 349 -19.24 18.36 20.41
CA GLU A 349 -20.28 17.90 19.48
C GLU A 349 -19.72 16.87 18.48
N LEU A 350 -18.52 17.12 17.96
CA LEU A 350 -17.85 16.16 17.09
C LEU A 350 -17.51 14.85 17.84
N TYR A 351 -17.05 14.91 19.11
CA TYR A 351 -16.80 13.69 19.87
C TYR A 351 -18.05 12.81 19.99
N LYS A 352 -19.21 13.44 20.25
CA LYS A 352 -20.50 12.76 20.30
C LYS A 352 -20.85 12.10 18.98
N GLN A 353 -20.78 12.85 17.87
CA GLN A 353 -21.11 12.32 16.55
C GLN A 353 -20.21 11.15 16.14
N LEU A 354 -18.92 11.22 16.47
CA LEU A 354 -17.98 10.14 16.21
C LEU A 354 -18.25 8.91 17.08
N PHE A 355 -18.65 9.11 18.34
CA PHE A 355 -19.13 8.05 19.20
C PHE A 355 -20.40 7.39 18.64
N ASP A 356 -21.41 8.17 18.23
CA ASP A 356 -22.68 7.66 17.70
C ASP A 356 -22.47 6.81 16.44
N ILE A 357 -21.61 7.26 15.53
CA ILE A 357 -21.26 6.55 14.30
C ILE A 357 -20.48 5.28 14.59
N TRP A 358 -19.49 5.33 15.50
CA TRP A 358 -18.78 4.14 15.93
C TRP A 358 -19.70 3.12 16.56
N HIS A 359 -20.53 3.54 17.52
CA HIS A 359 -21.44 2.67 18.24
C HIS A 359 -22.43 2.02 17.27
N SER A 360 -23.16 2.80 16.47
CA SER A 360 -24.13 2.30 15.50
C SER A 360 -23.51 1.37 14.43
N THR A 361 -22.31 1.67 13.96
CA THR A 361 -21.64 0.87 12.92
C THR A 361 -21.15 -0.46 13.48
N THR A 362 -20.63 -0.48 14.71
CA THR A 362 -20.08 -1.69 15.34
C THR A 362 -21.14 -2.66 15.84
N LEU A 363 -22.39 -2.23 16.04
CA LEU A 363 -23.52 -3.12 16.36
C LEU A 363 -23.68 -4.28 15.37
N GLY A 364 -23.36 -4.06 14.09
CA GLY A 364 -23.40 -5.09 13.03
C GLY A 364 -22.42 -6.24 13.24
N LEU A 365 -21.47 -6.09 14.17
CA LEU A 365 -20.45 -7.08 14.51
C LEU A 365 -20.67 -7.74 15.89
N ASN A 366 -21.74 -7.42 16.62
CA ASN A 366 -22.00 -7.97 17.96
C ASN A 366 -22.09 -9.50 18.02
N SER A 367 -22.43 -10.16 16.90
CA SER A 367 -22.46 -11.62 16.79
C SER A 367 -21.11 -12.26 16.43
N THR A 368 -20.09 -11.44 16.15
CA THR A 368 -18.76 -11.90 15.77
C THR A 368 -18.06 -12.44 17.03
N SER A 369 -17.46 -13.63 16.93
CA SER A 369 -16.82 -14.26 18.08
C SER A 369 -15.62 -13.44 18.57
N GLY A 370 -15.53 -13.24 19.89
CA GLY A 370 -14.46 -12.44 20.51
C GLY A 370 -14.52 -10.94 20.18
N TRP A 371 -15.65 -10.44 19.69
CA TRP A 371 -15.80 -9.04 19.29
C TRP A 371 -15.67 -8.07 20.45
N PHE A 372 -14.65 -7.23 20.39
CA PHE A 372 -14.48 -6.05 21.23
C PHE A 372 -14.24 -4.86 20.31
N SER A 373 -14.82 -3.70 20.62
CA SER A 373 -14.40 -2.45 20.02
C SER A 373 -14.35 -1.33 21.03
N ALA A 374 -13.49 -0.34 20.77
CA ALA A 374 -13.48 0.92 21.49
C ALA A 374 -13.17 2.10 20.55
N ILE A 375 -13.71 3.27 20.89
CA ILE A 375 -13.25 4.57 20.41
C ILE A 375 -12.56 5.30 21.55
N THR A 376 -11.37 5.83 21.29
CA THR A 376 -10.53 6.51 22.29
C THR A 376 -10.10 7.88 21.79
N PHE A 377 -10.19 8.88 22.65
CA PHE A 377 -9.77 10.26 22.41
C PHE A 377 -8.59 10.61 23.31
N GLN A 378 -7.51 11.13 22.71
CA GLN A 378 -6.26 11.44 23.42
C GLN A 378 -5.70 12.79 22.99
N VAL A 379 -5.37 13.63 23.96
CA VAL A 379 -4.92 15.00 23.69
C VAL A 379 -3.44 15.00 23.31
N ILE A 380 -3.08 15.69 22.21
CA ILE A 380 -1.75 16.21 21.96
C ILE A 380 -1.81 17.71 22.31
N SER A 381 -1.25 18.07 23.47
CA SER A 381 -1.27 19.45 23.94
C SER A 381 -0.21 20.30 23.26
N ASN A 382 -0.42 21.61 23.26
CA ASN A 382 0.60 22.54 22.80
C ASN A 382 1.86 22.47 23.66
N ASN A 383 1.71 22.19 24.96
CA ASN A 383 2.87 22.02 25.83
C ASN A 383 3.74 20.84 25.42
N MET A 384 3.12 19.68 25.17
CA MET A 384 3.82 18.51 24.64
C MET A 384 4.62 18.82 23.37
N ILE A 385 4.03 19.58 22.43
CA ILE A 385 4.71 19.95 21.19
C ILE A 385 5.91 20.87 21.48
N ARG A 386 5.72 21.88 22.34
CA ARG A 386 6.82 22.80 22.74
C ARG A 386 7.96 22.06 23.41
N GLU A 387 7.66 21.19 24.38
CA GLU A 387 8.68 20.40 25.10
C GLU A 387 9.39 19.40 24.19
N SER A 388 8.73 18.93 23.14
CA SER A 388 9.41 18.11 22.13
C SER A 388 10.43 18.92 21.34
N GLU A 389 10.12 20.17 20.99
CA GLU A 389 11.06 21.06 20.28
C GLU A 389 12.23 21.51 21.16
N THR A 390 12.03 21.75 22.46
CA THR A 390 13.13 22.10 23.39
C THR A 390 14.14 20.95 23.56
N LYS A 391 13.71 19.69 23.33
CA LYS A 391 14.53 18.47 23.40
C LYS A 391 15.01 17.97 22.02
N GLY A 392 15.43 18.91 21.16
CA GLY A 392 16.00 18.60 19.84
C GLY A 392 14.98 18.29 18.74
N GLY A 393 13.68 18.39 19.03
CA GLY A 393 12.59 18.18 18.07
C GLY A 393 12.43 16.73 17.59
N ASN A 394 11.48 16.54 16.68
CA ASN A 394 11.19 15.24 16.06
C ASN A 394 10.69 15.43 14.62
N VAL A 395 10.31 14.34 13.94
CA VAL A 395 9.86 14.38 12.54
C VAL A 395 8.34 14.38 12.37
N LEU A 396 7.58 14.49 13.46
CA LEU A 396 6.11 14.34 13.44
C LEU A 396 5.40 15.52 12.74
N GLY A 397 6.11 16.64 12.54
CA GLY A 397 5.63 17.79 11.77
C GLY A 397 4.49 18.55 12.41
N LEU A 398 4.35 18.42 13.73
CA LEU A 398 3.36 19.10 14.55
C LEU A 398 3.84 20.49 14.93
N LYS A 399 2.89 21.43 15.06
CA LYS A 399 3.14 22.78 15.56
C LYS A 399 2.06 23.14 16.59
N PRO A 400 2.39 23.94 17.61
CA PRO A 400 1.37 24.46 18.52
C PRO A 400 0.30 25.22 17.73
N ALA A 401 -0.96 25.02 18.10
CA ALA A 401 -2.11 25.64 17.45
C ALA A 401 -3.11 26.13 18.49
N PHE A 402 -3.99 27.05 18.11
CA PHE A 402 -5.00 27.57 19.04
C PHE A 402 -5.92 26.45 19.56
N ASP A 403 -6.37 25.56 18.68
CA ASP A 403 -7.17 24.39 19.04
C ASP A 403 -6.26 23.17 19.23
N PRO A 404 -6.28 22.51 20.41
CA PRO A 404 -5.46 21.33 20.66
C PRO A 404 -5.87 20.19 19.73
N LEU A 405 -4.88 19.36 19.41
CA LEU A 405 -5.05 18.21 18.52
C LEU A 405 -5.49 17.00 19.36
N ILE A 406 -6.43 16.23 18.83
CA ILE A 406 -6.96 15.02 19.46
C ILE A 406 -6.69 13.85 18.53
N ILE A 407 -5.97 12.85 19.03
CA ILE A 407 -5.90 11.55 18.37
C ILE A 407 -7.22 10.82 18.65
N VAL A 408 -7.94 10.47 17.60
CA VAL A 408 -9.05 9.51 17.64
C VAL A 408 -8.48 8.16 17.24
N SER A 409 -8.62 7.17 18.11
CA SER A 409 -8.22 5.79 17.84
C SER A 409 -9.42 4.88 17.94
N TYR A 410 -9.59 4.03 16.94
CA TYR A 410 -10.47 2.87 17.02
C TYR A 410 -9.66 1.62 17.28
N GLN A 411 -10.18 0.75 18.15
CA GLN A 411 -9.60 -0.54 18.49
C GLN A 411 -10.62 -1.63 18.22
N PHE A 412 -10.16 -2.77 17.70
CA PHE A 412 -11.01 -3.89 17.35
C PHE A 412 -10.32 -5.20 17.72
N THR A 413 -11.04 -6.11 18.39
CA THR A 413 -10.62 -7.50 18.61
C THR A 413 -11.65 -8.45 18.01
N TRP A 414 -11.22 -9.57 17.44
CA TRP A 414 -12.08 -10.71 17.10
C TRP A 414 -11.29 -12.04 17.16
N ALA A 415 -12.00 -13.16 17.17
CA ALA A 415 -11.39 -14.47 17.40
C ALA A 415 -10.93 -15.19 16.12
N SER A 416 -11.73 -15.15 15.05
CA SER A 416 -11.57 -16.05 13.89
C SER A 416 -11.12 -15.32 12.63
N SER A 417 -10.15 -15.89 11.90
CA SER A 417 -9.73 -15.37 10.59
C SER A 417 -10.82 -15.47 9.53
N GLY A 418 -11.81 -16.35 9.72
CA GLY A 418 -12.98 -16.46 8.84
C GLY A 418 -13.83 -15.19 8.80
N ASP A 419 -13.75 -14.35 9.83
CA ASP A 419 -14.51 -13.10 9.94
C ASP A 419 -13.77 -11.87 9.39
N ASP A 420 -12.50 -12.00 9.00
CA ASP A 420 -11.63 -10.88 8.61
C ASP A 420 -12.26 -9.96 7.57
N ARG A 421 -12.77 -10.53 6.47
CA ARG A 421 -13.36 -9.75 5.38
C ARG A 421 -14.56 -8.91 5.86
N LYS A 422 -15.41 -9.51 6.71
CA LYS A 422 -16.58 -8.85 7.26
C LYS A 422 -16.16 -7.73 8.21
N VAL A 423 -15.21 -8.00 9.10
CA VAL A 423 -14.70 -7.05 10.08
C VAL A 423 -14.03 -5.86 9.39
N TYR A 424 -13.10 -6.11 8.47
CA TYR A 424 -12.39 -5.04 7.76
C TYR A 424 -13.33 -4.15 6.94
N ALA A 425 -14.36 -4.71 6.29
CA ALA A 425 -15.33 -3.90 5.55
C ALA A 425 -16.10 -2.91 6.46
N VAL A 426 -16.43 -3.31 7.69
CA VAL A 426 -17.07 -2.44 8.68
C VAL A 426 -16.09 -1.39 9.20
N ILE A 427 -14.85 -1.77 9.47
CA ILE A 427 -13.78 -0.85 9.92
C ILE A 427 -13.52 0.23 8.86
N ASP A 428 -13.38 -0.15 7.59
CA ASP A 428 -13.12 0.77 6.49
C ASP A 428 -14.27 1.77 6.31
N LYS A 429 -15.53 1.29 6.38
CA LYS A 429 -16.72 2.13 6.33
C LYS A 429 -16.78 3.12 7.50
N LEU A 430 -16.51 2.65 8.72
CA LEU A 430 -16.44 3.48 9.92
C LEU A 430 -15.39 4.58 9.74
N MET A 431 -14.17 4.22 9.35
CA MET A 431 -13.07 5.16 9.14
C MET A 431 -13.42 6.24 8.11
N ALA A 432 -13.94 5.84 6.94
CA ALA A 432 -14.34 6.78 5.89
C ALA A 432 -15.42 7.76 6.39
N THR A 433 -16.48 7.23 7.00
CA THR A 433 -17.62 8.03 7.49
C THR A 433 -17.19 9.02 8.57
N SER A 434 -16.41 8.56 9.56
CA SER A 434 -15.92 9.40 10.65
C SER A 434 -15.00 10.52 10.17
N MET A 435 -14.10 10.22 9.24
CA MET A 435 -13.21 11.23 8.66
C MET A 435 -13.99 12.23 7.78
N ASP A 436 -15.03 11.79 7.08
CA ASP A 436 -15.90 12.68 6.28
C ASP A 436 -16.67 13.67 7.17
N ILE A 437 -17.21 13.22 8.30
CA ILE A 437 -17.87 14.08 9.29
C ILE A 437 -16.89 15.13 9.84
N ALA A 438 -15.71 14.69 10.28
CA ALA A 438 -14.70 15.61 10.79
C ALA A 438 -14.23 16.62 9.73
N ARG A 439 -14.10 16.17 8.46
CA ARG A 439 -13.71 17.03 7.33
C ARG A 439 -14.79 18.06 6.99
N ALA A 440 -16.06 17.64 6.95
CA ALA A 440 -17.19 18.53 6.66
C ALA A 440 -17.30 19.70 7.67
N GLN A 441 -16.81 19.50 8.89
CA GLN A 441 -16.78 20.53 9.94
C GLN A 441 -15.47 21.33 9.96
N GLY A 442 -14.52 21.07 9.06
CA GLY A 442 -13.20 21.70 9.05
C GLY A 442 -12.36 21.34 10.28
N ARG A 443 -12.63 20.20 10.92
CA ARG A 443 -11.99 19.76 12.17
C ARG A 443 -11.01 18.61 11.96
N LEU A 444 -11.00 17.95 10.80
CA LEU A 444 -10.03 16.90 10.47
C LEU A 444 -8.64 17.51 10.28
N ASP A 445 -7.65 16.94 10.97
CA ASP A 445 -6.25 17.28 10.80
C ASP A 445 -5.52 16.24 9.95
N ARG A 446 -4.42 16.64 9.30
CA ARG A 446 -3.63 15.74 8.46
C ARG A 446 -2.92 14.65 9.26
N TYR A 447 -2.50 14.94 10.49
CA TYR A 447 -1.61 14.08 11.27
C TYR A 447 -2.25 12.72 11.60
N ILE A 448 -1.50 11.64 11.37
CA ILE A 448 -1.89 10.27 11.69
C ILE A 448 -0.79 9.71 12.60
N TYR A 449 -1.19 9.27 13.79
CA TYR A 449 -0.25 8.72 14.74
C TYR A 449 0.18 7.30 14.34
N LEU A 450 1.43 7.18 13.95
CA LEU A 450 2.07 5.99 13.41
C LEU A 450 1.84 4.70 14.22
N ASN A 451 1.95 4.76 15.54
CA ASN A 451 1.85 3.57 16.38
C ASN A 451 0.42 3.00 16.49
N TYR A 452 -0.62 3.74 16.05
CA TYR A 452 -2.01 3.28 15.98
C TYR A 452 -2.55 3.19 14.54
N ALA A 453 -1.67 3.37 13.55
CA ALA A 453 -2.06 3.32 12.15
C ALA A 453 -2.24 1.87 11.70
N GLY A 454 -3.32 1.60 10.97
CA GLY A 454 -3.54 0.29 10.34
C GLY A 454 -2.90 0.18 8.94
N THR A 455 -2.91 -1.01 8.35
CA THR A 455 -2.27 -1.34 7.06
C THR A 455 -2.70 -0.48 5.86
N SER A 456 -3.90 0.09 5.87
CA SER A 456 -4.39 0.96 4.78
C SER A 456 -4.04 2.44 4.96
N GLN A 457 -3.38 2.80 6.07
CA GLN A 457 -3.05 4.18 6.40
C GLN A 457 -1.58 4.49 6.10
N GLN A 458 -1.29 5.75 5.74
CA GLN A 458 0.06 6.21 5.42
C GLN A 458 0.55 7.25 6.45
N PRO A 459 0.94 6.83 7.66
CA PRO A 459 1.24 7.73 8.76
C PRO A 459 2.44 8.65 8.53
N LEU A 460 3.53 8.19 7.90
CA LEU A 460 4.67 9.08 7.63
C LEU A 460 4.27 10.25 6.73
N GLN A 461 3.40 9.99 5.75
CA GLN A 461 2.99 11.00 4.76
C GLN A 461 2.15 12.10 5.40
N SER A 462 1.56 11.80 6.55
CA SER A 462 0.86 12.77 7.38
C SER A 462 1.77 13.82 8.02
N TYR A 463 3.09 13.61 8.09
CA TYR A 463 4.05 14.51 8.76
C TYR A 463 4.35 15.79 7.96
N GLY A 464 3.95 15.83 6.69
CA GLY A 464 4.05 17.00 5.83
C GLY A 464 5.36 17.03 5.04
N ALA A 465 5.34 17.78 3.93
CA ALA A 465 6.38 17.70 2.89
C ALA A 465 7.79 17.94 3.44
N THR A 466 7.99 18.94 4.30
CA THR A 466 9.30 19.26 4.89
C THR A 466 9.88 18.11 5.69
N GLN A 467 9.07 17.43 6.51
CA GLN A 467 9.52 16.31 7.32
C GLN A 467 9.80 15.08 6.46
N ILE A 468 8.97 14.85 5.45
CA ILE A 468 9.18 13.76 4.49
C ILE A 468 10.46 13.96 3.69
N ASP A 469 10.73 15.16 3.20
CA ASP A 469 11.96 15.46 2.48
C ASP A 469 13.19 15.32 3.37
N PHE A 470 13.10 15.74 4.63
CA PHE A 470 14.14 15.51 5.64
C PHE A 470 14.41 14.02 5.84
N LEU A 471 13.36 13.23 6.09
CA LEU A 471 13.46 11.78 6.28
C LEU A 471 14.06 11.08 5.05
N ARG A 472 13.69 11.49 3.82
CA ARG A 472 14.28 10.95 2.58
C ARG A 472 15.77 11.24 2.47
N LYS A 473 16.20 12.46 2.82
CA LYS A 473 17.63 12.84 2.82
C LYS A 473 18.42 12.01 3.83
N VAL A 474 17.89 11.83 5.04
CA VAL A 474 18.52 10.98 6.06
C VAL A 474 18.57 9.52 5.60
N LYS A 475 17.49 8.99 5.03
CA LYS A 475 17.45 7.63 4.47
C LYS A 475 18.51 7.44 3.39
N ALA A 476 18.64 8.37 2.44
CA ALA A 476 19.65 8.30 1.39
C ALA A 476 21.09 8.30 1.96
N LYS A 477 21.32 8.98 3.09
CA LYS A 477 22.63 9.05 3.74
C LYS A 477 22.99 7.76 4.50
N TYR A 478 22.07 7.21 5.28
CA TYR A 478 22.37 6.10 6.22
C TYR A 478 21.93 4.72 5.72
N ASP A 479 21.04 4.67 4.72
CA ASP A 479 20.59 3.43 4.09
C ASP A 479 20.28 3.64 2.59
N PRO A 480 21.32 3.97 1.79
CA PRO A 480 21.17 4.24 0.35
C PRO A 480 20.64 3.04 -0.43
N ASN A 481 20.93 1.82 0.05
CA ASN A 481 20.53 0.57 -0.60
C ASN A 481 19.14 0.08 -0.17
N ARG A 482 18.44 0.83 0.70
CA ARG A 482 17.10 0.51 1.21
C ARG A 482 17.02 -0.88 1.85
N VAL A 483 18.05 -1.22 2.62
CA VAL A 483 18.17 -2.47 3.37
C VAL A 483 17.10 -2.58 4.46
N ASN A 484 16.83 -1.49 5.16
CA ASN A 484 15.88 -1.42 6.26
C ASN A 484 14.51 -0.91 5.82
N GLY A 485 13.47 -1.40 6.48
CA GLY A 485 12.07 -1.17 6.14
C GLY A 485 11.50 -2.35 5.35
N PRO A 486 10.73 -3.26 5.98
CA PRO A 486 9.96 -4.28 5.27
C PRO A 486 9.13 -3.65 4.16
N ALA A 487 8.88 -4.39 3.08
CA ALA A 487 8.05 -3.93 1.96
C ALA A 487 6.65 -3.43 2.39
N CYS A 488 6.17 -3.87 3.57
CA CYS A 488 4.86 -3.54 4.10
C CYS A 488 4.86 -2.43 5.17
N MET A 489 6.01 -1.99 5.71
CA MET A 489 6.05 -0.87 6.67
C MET A 489 5.77 0.47 5.97
N PRO A 490 5.33 1.53 6.69
CA PRO A 490 5.24 2.87 6.15
C PRO A 490 6.62 3.33 5.62
N GLN A 491 6.71 3.51 4.31
CA GLN A 491 7.94 3.86 3.60
C GLN A 491 7.88 5.31 3.13
N LEU A 492 9.05 5.92 2.97
CA LEU A 492 9.20 7.27 2.44
C LEU A 492 9.02 7.25 0.91
N HIS A 493 7.79 7.36 0.42
CA HIS A 493 7.46 7.46 -1.01
C HIS A 493 7.54 8.90 -1.52
N ASN A 494 7.67 9.15 -2.84
CA ASN A 494 7.81 10.48 -3.47
C ASN A 494 6.50 11.33 -3.41
N PRO A 495 6.53 12.68 -3.37
CA PRO A 495 5.38 13.52 -3.04
C PRO A 495 4.44 13.86 -4.21
N SER A 496 4.69 13.37 -5.43
CA SER A 496 3.81 13.61 -6.60
C SER A 496 2.54 12.75 -6.62
N VAL A 497 2.30 11.96 -5.58
CA VAL A 497 1.15 11.06 -5.41
C VAL A 497 0.08 11.76 -4.57
N LEU A 498 -0.79 12.58 -5.17
CA LEU A 498 -1.94 13.16 -4.47
C LEU A 498 -3.23 12.95 -5.26
N GLY A 499 -3.95 11.88 -4.93
CA GLY A 499 -5.40 11.78 -5.13
C GLY A 499 -6.10 12.44 -3.94
N LYS A 500 -6.64 13.64 -4.17
CA LYS A 500 -7.28 14.58 -3.22
C LYS A 500 -6.39 14.99 -2.02
N PRO A 501 -6.06 16.29 -1.87
CA PRO A 501 -5.22 16.76 -0.79
C PRO A 501 -5.90 16.53 0.57
N TYR A 502 -5.17 15.97 1.54
CA TYR A 502 -5.38 16.31 2.94
C TYR A 502 -5.20 17.83 3.06
N PRO A 503 -5.99 18.55 3.89
CA PRO A 503 -5.90 19.99 3.99
C PRO A 503 -4.44 20.40 4.23
N THR A 504 -3.86 21.06 3.24
CA THR A 504 -2.59 21.74 3.37
C THR A 504 -2.81 22.96 4.25
N ASP A 505 -1.82 23.34 5.06
CA ASP A 505 -1.82 24.63 5.74
C ASP A 505 -2.12 25.76 4.73
N PRO A 506 -2.85 26.81 5.13
CA PRO A 506 -3.08 27.96 4.26
C PRO A 506 -1.79 28.79 4.19
N ASP A 507 -1.02 28.67 3.10
CA ASP A 507 -0.04 29.71 2.75
C ASP A 507 0.14 29.82 1.22
N PRO A 508 0.22 31.05 0.65
CA PRO A 508 0.16 31.29 -0.77
C PRO A 508 1.55 31.40 -1.41
N SER A 509 1.59 31.10 -2.70
CA SER A 509 2.69 31.36 -3.64
C SER A 509 3.94 30.49 -3.49
N THR A 510 4.20 29.64 -4.48
CA THR A 510 5.35 29.80 -5.39
C THR A 510 5.33 28.72 -6.47
N GLN A 511 5.76 29.15 -7.66
CA GLN A 511 5.83 28.43 -8.92
C GLN A 511 7.33 28.20 -9.20
N ARG A 512 7.71 27.02 -9.73
CA ARG A 512 8.72 26.77 -10.80
C ARG A 512 9.59 25.51 -10.63
N ASP A 513 9.56 24.73 -11.72
CA ASP A 513 10.66 24.22 -12.56
C ASP A 513 11.85 23.37 -12.07
N ARG A 514 11.98 22.26 -12.82
CA ARG A 514 13.18 21.58 -13.41
C ARG A 514 13.86 20.42 -12.67
N ASP A 515 13.70 19.26 -13.32
CA ASP A 515 14.72 18.47 -14.05
C ASP A 515 15.93 17.91 -13.27
N GLY A 516 16.12 16.59 -13.41
CA GLY A 516 17.21 15.83 -12.79
C GLY A 516 17.08 14.34 -13.10
N SER A 517 17.67 13.93 -14.22
CA SER A 517 17.79 12.57 -14.75
C SER A 517 18.63 11.63 -13.87
N ASP A 518 18.14 10.40 -13.66
CA ASP A 518 18.98 9.20 -13.46
C ASP A 518 18.24 7.98 -14.06
N THR A 519 18.99 7.20 -14.83
CA THR A 519 18.55 6.33 -15.93
C THR A 519 18.00 4.96 -15.50
N CYS A 520 16.71 4.74 -15.74
CA CYS A 520 16.17 3.50 -16.32
C CYS A 520 15.34 3.96 -17.53
N GLU A 521 15.93 3.94 -18.73
CA GLU A 521 15.30 4.54 -19.92
C GLU A 521 14.15 3.67 -20.42
N ASP A 522 12.94 4.22 -20.26
CA ASP A 522 11.74 4.11 -21.09
C ASP A 522 11.18 2.71 -21.37
N ASP A 523 10.25 2.23 -20.54
CA ASP A 523 9.47 1.04 -20.85
C ASP A 523 7.98 1.35 -20.76
N ILE A 524 7.22 1.11 -21.83
CA ILE A 524 5.75 1.16 -21.79
C ILE A 524 5.25 -0.16 -21.19
N LEU A 525 4.07 -0.20 -20.57
CA LEU A 525 3.38 -1.38 -20.10
C LEU A 525 1.96 -1.32 -20.64
N GLN A 526 1.40 -2.46 -21.00
CA GLN A 526 0.01 -2.54 -21.45
C GLN A 526 -0.73 -3.55 -20.57
N THR A 527 -1.85 -3.15 -19.98
CA THR A 527 -2.66 -4.06 -19.16
C THR A 527 -3.33 -5.13 -20.02
N ASN A 528 -3.79 -6.21 -19.38
CA ASN A 528 -4.88 -7.00 -19.95
C ASN A 528 -6.12 -6.12 -20.14
N THR A 529 -6.98 -6.50 -21.08
CA THR A 529 -8.21 -5.79 -21.47
C THR A 529 -9.07 -5.39 -20.27
N ALA A 530 -9.53 -4.14 -20.23
CA ALA A 530 -10.54 -3.69 -19.28
C ALA A 530 -11.88 -3.44 -19.99
N LEU A 531 -12.95 -3.99 -19.42
CA LEU A 531 -14.31 -3.77 -19.90
C LEU A 531 -14.75 -2.32 -19.66
N LEU A 532 -15.57 -1.80 -20.57
CA LEU A 532 -16.04 -0.41 -20.54
C LEU A 532 -17.06 -0.21 -19.40
N PRO A 533 -18.38 -0.43 -19.58
CA PRO A 533 -19.27 -0.95 -18.52
C PRO A 533 -19.84 -2.34 -18.80
N PRO A 534 -20.69 -2.92 -17.92
CA PRO A 534 -21.28 -4.26 -18.11
C PRO A 534 -22.02 -4.45 -19.44
N GLU A 535 -22.66 -3.40 -19.96
CA GLU A 535 -23.31 -3.42 -21.29
C GLU A 535 -22.35 -3.70 -22.47
N ALA A 536 -21.05 -3.48 -22.28
CA ALA A 536 -20.00 -3.82 -23.25
C ALA A 536 -19.27 -5.13 -22.92
N GLY A 537 -19.70 -5.83 -21.86
CA GLY A 537 -19.12 -7.02 -21.27
C GLY A 537 -19.68 -8.34 -21.80
N GLY A 538 -19.87 -9.29 -20.89
CA GLY A 538 -20.33 -10.65 -21.23
C GLY A 538 -19.31 -11.77 -20.99
N TYR A 539 -18.26 -11.52 -20.20
CA TYR A 539 -17.42 -12.56 -19.60
C TYR A 539 -17.30 -12.33 -18.09
N ASN A 540 -17.29 -13.42 -17.32
CA ASN A 540 -17.06 -13.35 -15.88
C ASN A 540 -15.58 -13.09 -15.56
N ASN A 541 -15.34 -12.49 -14.38
CA ASN A 541 -14.00 -12.30 -13.79
C ASN A 541 -13.04 -11.43 -14.62
N VAL A 542 -13.56 -10.53 -15.44
CA VAL A 542 -12.77 -9.58 -16.23
C VAL A 542 -12.69 -8.22 -15.50
N PRO A 543 -11.52 -7.57 -15.43
CA PRO A 543 -11.41 -6.25 -14.81
C PRO A 543 -12.12 -5.17 -15.66
N GLY A 544 -12.55 -4.10 -14.99
CA GLY A 544 -13.32 -3.02 -15.58
C GLY A 544 -12.79 -1.63 -15.28
N ILE A 545 -13.33 -0.59 -15.94
CA ILE A 545 -13.00 0.83 -15.68
C ILE A 545 -14.23 1.76 -15.71
N TRP A 546 -15.37 1.32 -15.16
CA TRP A 546 -16.59 2.14 -15.06
C TRP A 546 -16.93 2.59 -13.64
N SER A 547 -16.61 1.77 -12.63
CA SER A 547 -16.95 2.07 -11.23
C SER A 547 -15.83 2.82 -10.52
N GLU A 548 -16.16 3.59 -9.49
CA GLU A 548 -15.16 4.31 -8.71
C GLU A 548 -14.21 3.34 -7.98
N GLU A 549 -14.71 2.19 -7.52
CA GLU A 549 -13.89 1.15 -6.89
C GLU A 549 -12.86 0.58 -7.87
N GLN A 550 -13.26 0.33 -9.12
CA GLN A 550 -12.37 -0.12 -10.18
C GLN A 550 -11.32 0.94 -10.52
N ILE A 551 -11.72 2.21 -10.63
CA ILE A 551 -10.83 3.33 -10.91
C ILE A 551 -9.77 3.46 -9.81
N VAL A 552 -10.17 3.36 -8.53
CA VAL A 552 -9.25 3.39 -7.38
C VAL A 552 -8.31 2.19 -7.40
N ALA A 553 -8.82 0.99 -7.70
CA ALA A 553 -7.99 -0.21 -7.79
C ALA A 553 -6.94 -0.09 -8.91
N TRP A 554 -7.33 0.41 -10.08
CA TRP A 554 -6.40 0.68 -11.18
C TRP A 554 -5.38 1.75 -10.84
N LYS A 555 -5.79 2.82 -10.16
CA LYS A 555 -4.89 3.88 -9.72
C LYS A 555 -3.72 3.34 -8.89
N ASN A 556 -3.99 2.40 -7.98
CA ASN A 556 -2.95 1.76 -7.18
C ASN A 556 -1.91 1.01 -8.04
N ILE A 557 -2.34 0.41 -9.16
CA ILE A 557 -1.45 -0.31 -10.09
C ILE A 557 -0.63 0.69 -10.90
N VAL A 558 -1.29 1.72 -11.47
CA VAL A 558 -0.65 2.79 -12.24
C VAL A 558 0.43 3.50 -11.40
N ASP A 559 0.10 3.90 -10.18
CA ASP A 559 1.02 4.60 -9.29
C ASP A 559 2.27 3.74 -8.99
N ARG A 560 2.13 2.41 -8.90
CA ARG A 560 3.27 1.49 -8.72
C ARG A 560 4.14 1.36 -9.95
N VAL A 561 3.55 1.39 -11.14
CA VAL A 561 4.30 1.37 -12.41
C VAL A 561 5.09 2.67 -12.58
N HIS A 562 4.44 3.81 -12.37
CA HIS A 562 5.09 5.13 -12.44
C HIS A 562 6.21 5.28 -11.41
N ALA A 563 6.04 4.72 -10.20
CA ALA A 563 7.09 4.71 -9.17
C ALA A 563 8.37 3.95 -9.60
N LYS A 564 8.31 3.18 -10.69
CA LYS A 564 9.44 2.45 -11.27
C LYS A 564 9.99 3.11 -12.54
N GLY A 565 9.49 4.29 -12.92
CA GLY A 565 9.93 5.02 -14.11
C GLY A 565 9.41 4.45 -15.43
N SER A 566 8.40 3.58 -15.38
CA SER A 566 7.78 2.96 -16.56
C SER A 566 6.43 3.62 -16.84
N TYR A 567 5.94 3.50 -18.08
CA TYR A 567 4.65 4.02 -18.54
C TYR A 567 3.63 2.89 -18.59
N ILE A 568 2.32 3.18 -18.52
CA ILE A 568 1.26 2.18 -18.60
C ILE A 568 0.05 2.65 -19.42
N TYR A 569 -0.44 1.78 -20.30
CA TYR A 569 -1.61 1.98 -21.14
C TYR A 569 -2.69 0.94 -20.82
N LEU A 570 -3.95 1.40 -20.74
CA LEU A 570 -5.11 0.52 -20.55
C LEU A 570 -5.73 0.14 -21.90
N GLN A 571 -5.86 -1.15 -22.21
CA GLN A 571 -6.55 -1.62 -23.42
C GLN A 571 -8.07 -1.65 -23.19
N LEU A 572 -8.82 -0.81 -23.91
CA LEU A 572 -10.27 -0.66 -23.80
C LEU A 572 -11.00 -1.70 -24.64
N TRP A 573 -11.90 -2.45 -24.01
CA TRP A 573 -12.44 -3.69 -24.59
C TRP A 573 -13.96 -3.82 -24.54
N ALA A 574 -14.60 -3.83 -25.71
CA ALA A 574 -16.03 -4.15 -25.87
C ALA A 574 -16.18 -5.48 -26.61
N ILE A 575 -16.88 -6.44 -26.00
CA ILE A 575 -16.84 -7.84 -26.42
C ILE A 575 -17.68 -8.09 -27.70
N GLY A 576 -18.88 -7.50 -27.79
CA GLY A 576 -19.82 -7.77 -28.88
C GLY A 576 -20.22 -9.26 -28.93
N ARG A 577 -20.29 -9.85 -30.14
CA ARG A 577 -20.74 -11.26 -30.30
C ARG A 577 -19.88 -12.30 -29.61
N ALA A 578 -18.68 -11.95 -29.13
CA ALA A 578 -17.84 -12.89 -28.41
C ALA A 578 -18.37 -13.18 -26.98
N ALA A 579 -19.25 -12.32 -26.47
CA ALA A 579 -19.87 -12.44 -25.15
C ALA A 579 -20.55 -13.80 -24.98
N GLU A 580 -20.55 -14.28 -23.74
CA GLU A 580 -21.39 -15.41 -23.33
C GLU A 580 -22.83 -14.90 -23.16
N PRO A 581 -23.80 -15.38 -23.96
CA PRO A 581 -25.18 -14.88 -23.90
C PRO A 581 -25.79 -15.00 -22.50
N GLU A 582 -25.50 -16.11 -21.81
CA GLU A 582 -25.94 -16.32 -20.43
C GLU A 582 -25.43 -15.25 -19.46
N VAL A 583 -24.18 -14.80 -19.62
CA VAL A 583 -23.57 -13.78 -18.75
C VAL A 583 -24.16 -12.41 -19.02
N ILE A 584 -24.22 -11.98 -20.29
CA ILE A 584 -24.73 -10.64 -20.63
C ILE A 584 -26.23 -10.49 -20.31
N HIS A 585 -27.00 -11.57 -20.46
CA HIS A 585 -28.40 -11.60 -20.05
C HIS A 585 -28.59 -11.58 -18.54
N ALA A 586 -27.73 -12.27 -17.78
CA ALA A 586 -27.75 -12.20 -16.32
C ALA A 586 -27.45 -10.77 -15.82
N GLU A 587 -26.65 -9.99 -16.56
CA GLU A 587 -26.38 -8.58 -16.29
C GLU A 587 -27.51 -7.63 -16.77
N GLY A 588 -28.53 -8.16 -17.47
CA GLY A 588 -29.69 -7.41 -17.92
C GLY A 588 -29.48 -6.61 -19.22
N PHE A 589 -28.44 -6.93 -19.99
CA PHE A 589 -28.10 -6.23 -21.23
C PHE A 589 -28.32 -7.12 -22.47
N PRO A 590 -28.59 -6.52 -23.64
CA PRO A 590 -28.77 -7.30 -24.86
C PRO A 590 -27.45 -7.89 -25.35
N TYR A 591 -27.49 -9.13 -25.84
CA TYR A 591 -26.40 -9.72 -26.61
C TYR A 591 -26.32 -9.07 -28.01
N VAL A 592 -25.22 -8.40 -28.34
CA VAL A 592 -25.13 -7.50 -29.51
C VAL A 592 -23.91 -7.71 -30.40
N SER A 593 -23.98 -7.24 -31.65
CA SER A 593 -22.89 -7.24 -32.62
C SER A 593 -23.10 -6.19 -33.73
N SER A 594 -22.18 -6.12 -34.70
CA SER A 594 -22.34 -5.32 -35.92
C SER A 594 -23.53 -5.75 -36.77
N SER A 595 -23.86 -7.05 -36.76
CA SER A 595 -24.97 -7.67 -37.50
C SER A 595 -25.42 -8.98 -36.84
N PRO A 596 -26.58 -9.56 -37.22
CA PRO A 596 -27.11 -10.80 -36.64
C PRO A 596 -26.40 -12.03 -37.21
N THR A 597 -25.08 -12.10 -37.04
CA THR A 597 -24.22 -13.17 -37.54
C THR A 597 -23.86 -14.10 -36.39
N LEU A 598 -24.38 -15.33 -36.42
CA LEU A 598 -24.10 -16.37 -35.42
C LEU A 598 -22.59 -16.65 -35.34
N LEU A 599 -22.06 -16.66 -34.12
CA LEU A 599 -20.70 -17.13 -33.85
C LEU A 599 -20.69 -18.66 -33.77
N GLU A 600 -19.75 -19.30 -34.45
CA GLU A 600 -19.61 -20.76 -34.42
C GLU A 600 -19.49 -21.28 -32.98
N GLY A 601 -20.25 -22.33 -32.65
CA GLY A 601 -20.33 -22.87 -31.29
C GLY A 601 -21.28 -22.13 -30.34
N ARG A 602 -21.95 -21.04 -30.77
CA ARG A 602 -23.03 -20.39 -30.01
C ARG A 602 -24.42 -20.85 -30.48
N SER A 603 -25.38 -20.80 -29.57
CA SER A 603 -26.80 -21.12 -29.82
C SER A 603 -27.67 -19.90 -30.09
N GLU A 604 -27.20 -18.70 -29.73
CA GLU A 604 -27.96 -17.45 -29.82
C GLU A 604 -27.35 -16.51 -30.86
N ILE A 605 -28.21 -15.84 -31.65
CA ILE A 605 -27.81 -14.84 -32.65
C ILE A 605 -27.79 -13.47 -31.97
N PRO A 606 -26.69 -12.70 -32.05
CA PRO A 606 -26.65 -11.37 -31.46
C PRO A 606 -27.59 -10.40 -32.16
N LYS A 607 -28.12 -9.42 -31.42
CA LYS A 607 -28.86 -8.31 -31.99
C LYS A 607 -27.90 -7.35 -32.71
N GLU A 608 -28.30 -6.89 -33.89
CA GLU A 608 -27.62 -5.81 -34.60
C GLU A 608 -27.76 -4.49 -33.82
N LEU A 609 -26.64 -3.80 -33.57
CA LEU A 609 -26.65 -2.48 -32.93
C LEU A 609 -27.40 -1.46 -33.80
N THR A 610 -28.28 -0.67 -33.20
CA THR A 610 -28.87 0.49 -33.89
C THR A 610 -27.86 1.63 -34.01
N LYS A 611 -28.20 2.70 -34.73
CA LYS A 611 -27.33 3.89 -34.81
C LYS A 611 -27.16 4.55 -33.44
N GLU A 612 -28.24 4.59 -32.66
CA GLU A 612 -28.23 5.10 -31.29
C GLU A 612 -27.36 4.23 -30.38
N ASP A 613 -27.40 2.90 -30.55
CA ASP A 613 -26.49 2.01 -29.83
C ASP A 613 -25.03 2.28 -30.22
N ILE A 614 -24.73 2.46 -31.52
CA ILE A 614 -23.38 2.77 -32.00
C ILE A 614 -22.84 4.06 -31.36
N GLU A 615 -23.63 5.14 -31.39
CA GLU A 615 -23.29 6.41 -30.72
C GLU A 615 -23.07 6.21 -29.22
N ARG A 616 -23.91 5.38 -28.58
CA ARG A 616 -23.78 5.03 -27.17
C ARG A 616 -22.45 4.32 -26.89
N TYR A 617 -22.07 3.31 -27.68
CA TYR A 617 -20.79 2.60 -27.52
C TYR A 617 -19.59 3.54 -27.73
N ILE A 618 -19.65 4.47 -28.68
CA ILE A 618 -18.60 5.50 -28.83
C ILE A 618 -18.44 6.30 -27.54
N GLN A 619 -19.54 6.73 -26.90
CA GLN A 619 -19.48 7.44 -25.62
C GLN A 619 -18.96 6.57 -24.46
N LEU A 620 -19.19 5.26 -24.50
CA LEU A 620 -18.60 4.33 -23.53
C LEU A 620 -17.07 4.29 -23.65
N TYR A 621 -16.54 4.23 -24.87
CA TYR A 621 -15.09 4.30 -25.10
C TYR A 621 -14.51 5.63 -24.58
N VAL A 622 -15.20 6.74 -24.85
CA VAL A 622 -14.81 8.07 -24.34
C VAL A 622 -14.78 8.10 -22.82
N GLN A 623 -15.82 7.59 -22.15
CA GLN A 623 -15.90 7.62 -20.70
C GLN A 623 -14.85 6.72 -20.06
N ALA A 624 -14.63 5.50 -20.60
CA ALA A 624 -13.60 4.59 -20.15
C ALA A 624 -12.19 5.19 -20.33
N ALA A 625 -11.93 5.86 -21.45
CA ALA A 625 -10.67 6.56 -21.69
C ALA A 625 -10.44 7.69 -20.69
N LYS A 626 -11.46 8.51 -20.40
CA LYS A 626 -11.38 9.56 -19.38
C LYS A 626 -11.14 8.98 -17.98
N ASN A 627 -11.82 7.89 -17.63
CA ASN A 627 -11.62 7.22 -16.36
C ASN A 627 -10.18 6.69 -16.24
N ALA A 628 -9.65 6.06 -17.29
CA ALA A 628 -8.28 5.57 -17.31
C ALA A 628 -7.25 6.71 -17.17
N VAL A 629 -7.27 7.68 -18.08
CA VAL A 629 -6.22 8.70 -18.16
C VAL A 629 -6.36 9.76 -17.07
N HIS A 630 -7.57 10.30 -16.87
CA HIS A 630 -7.77 11.47 -16.00
C HIS A 630 -8.08 11.11 -14.55
N LYS A 631 -8.59 9.89 -14.27
CA LYS A 631 -8.90 9.46 -12.90
C LYS A 631 -7.92 8.41 -12.37
N ALA A 632 -7.67 7.34 -13.11
CA ALA A 632 -6.76 6.27 -12.70
C ALA A 632 -5.27 6.61 -12.95
N GLY A 633 -4.99 7.54 -13.87
CA GLY A 633 -3.66 8.10 -14.11
C GLY A 633 -2.86 7.40 -15.21
N PHE A 634 -3.46 6.55 -16.04
CA PHE A 634 -2.75 5.89 -17.15
C PHE A 634 -2.13 6.91 -18.12
N ASP A 635 -0.98 6.57 -18.71
CA ASP A 635 -0.30 7.41 -19.70
C ASP A 635 -1.08 7.50 -21.01
N GLY A 636 -1.89 6.47 -21.28
CA GLY A 636 -2.84 6.47 -22.37
C GLY A 636 -3.73 5.24 -22.38
N VAL A 637 -4.44 5.07 -23.49
CA VAL A 637 -5.33 3.94 -23.74
C VAL A 637 -5.08 3.35 -25.12
N GLU A 638 -5.36 2.06 -25.27
CA GLU A 638 -5.39 1.39 -26.56
C GLU A 638 -6.81 0.94 -26.89
N ILE A 639 -7.32 1.28 -28.08
CA ILE A 639 -8.59 0.77 -28.59
C ILE A 639 -8.38 -0.64 -29.11
N HIS A 640 -9.08 -1.62 -28.53
CA HIS A 640 -8.97 -3.02 -28.97
C HIS A 640 -9.86 -3.31 -30.20
N SER A 641 -9.33 -3.04 -31.40
CA SER A 641 -9.97 -3.32 -32.69
C SER A 641 -9.42 -4.60 -33.34
N ALA A 642 -9.27 -5.66 -32.53
CA ALA A 642 -8.65 -6.91 -32.92
C ALA A 642 -9.37 -8.12 -32.27
N ASN A 643 -9.00 -9.32 -32.69
CA ASN A 643 -9.39 -10.61 -32.12
C ASN A 643 -10.90 -10.89 -32.18
N GLY A 644 -11.62 -10.28 -33.11
CA GLY A 644 -13.06 -10.50 -33.32
C GLY A 644 -13.94 -9.78 -32.32
N TYR A 645 -13.41 -8.81 -31.57
CA TYR A 645 -14.18 -7.97 -30.67
C TYR A 645 -14.89 -6.83 -31.40
N LEU A 646 -15.78 -6.12 -30.69
CA LEU A 646 -16.83 -5.31 -31.31
C LEU A 646 -16.33 -4.35 -32.41
N PRO A 647 -15.23 -3.58 -32.26
CA PRO A 647 -14.78 -2.71 -33.34
C PRO A 647 -14.33 -3.48 -34.59
N GLU A 648 -13.67 -4.65 -34.44
CA GLU A 648 -13.29 -5.50 -35.58
C GLU A 648 -14.49 -6.21 -36.22
N GLN A 649 -15.55 -6.49 -35.44
CA GLN A 649 -16.81 -7.03 -35.97
C GLN A 649 -17.44 -6.07 -37.00
N PHE A 650 -17.20 -4.76 -36.91
CA PHE A 650 -17.62 -3.80 -37.94
C PHE A 650 -16.70 -3.80 -39.16
N LEU A 651 -15.39 -3.97 -38.98
CA LEU A 651 -14.41 -3.94 -40.09
C LEU A 651 -14.59 -5.10 -41.08
N GLN A 652 -14.77 -6.32 -40.56
CA GLN A 652 -14.71 -7.52 -41.38
C GLN A 652 -16.09 -7.94 -41.91
N ASP A 653 -16.15 -8.21 -43.22
CA ASP A 653 -17.38 -8.65 -43.92
C ASP A 653 -17.82 -10.07 -43.53
N THR A 654 -17.00 -10.81 -42.79
CA THR A 654 -17.38 -12.10 -42.19
C THR A 654 -18.41 -11.93 -41.09
N CYS A 655 -18.43 -10.77 -40.42
CA CYS A 655 -19.36 -10.45 -39.33
C CYS A 655 -20.35 -9.36 -39.72
N ASN A 656 -19.86 -8.23 -40.26
CA ASN A 656 -20.69 -7.09 -40.62
C ASN A 656 -21.45 -7.35 -41.94
N LYS A 657 -22.78 -7.48 -41.84
CA LYS A 657 -23.71 -7.67 -42.96
C LYS A 657 -24.64 -6.48 -43.15
N ARG A 658 -24.36 -5.35 -42.47
CA ARG A 658 -25.18 -4.15 -42.54
C ARG A 658 -25.20 -3.58 -43.95
N THR A 659 -26.31 -2.91 -44.27
CA THR A 659 -26.52 -2.21 -45.56
C THR A 659 -26.64 -0.69 -45.38
N ASP A 660 -26.52 -0.21 -44.14
CA ASP A 660 -26.53 1.21 -43.81
C ASP A 660 -25.11 1.81 -43.87
N GLU A 661 -24.95 3.02 -43.33
CA GLU A 661 -23.67 3.76 -43.36
C GLU A 661 -22.53 3.14 -42.54
N TYR A 662 -22.80 2.05 -41.82
CA TYR A 662 -21.80 1.28 -41.07
C TYR A 662 -21.49 -0.08 -41.72
N GLY A 663 -22.03 -0.39 -42.91
CA GLY A 663 -21.72 -1.62 -43.66
C GLY A 663 -21.68 -1.47 -45.17
N GLY A 664 -21.58 -2.60 -45.87
CA GLY A 664 -21.42 -2.62 -47.33
C GLY A 664 -19.99 -2.28 -47.75
N SER A 665 -19.70 -1.00 -48.02
CA SER A 665 -18.39 -0.58 -48.54
C SER A 665 -17.28 -0.59 -47.47
N ILE A 666 -16.01 -0.52 -47.89
CA ILE A 666 -14.87 -0.48 -46.95
C ILE A 666 -14.95 0.76 -46.05
N GLU A 667 -15.30 1.89 -46.64
CA GLU A 667 -15.43 3.19 -45.98
C GLU A 667 -16.46 3.16 -44.86
N ASN A 668 -17.63 2.56 -45.14
CA ASN A 668 -18.70 2.42 -44.17
C ASN A 668 -18.35 1.44 -43.05
N ARG A 669 -17.73 0.28 -43.37
CA ARG A 669 -17.28 -0.67 -42.34
C ARG A 669 -16.20 -0.09 -41.42
N ALA A 670 -15.34 0.79 -41.95
CA ALA A 670 -14.30 1.48 -41.19
C ALA A 670 -14.85 2.58 -40.26
N ARG A 671 -16.07 3.08 -40.52
CA ARG A 671 -16.65 4.26 -39.87
C ARG A 671 -16.63 4.16 -38.35
N PHE A 672 -17.15 3.07 -37.79
CA PHE A 672 -17.25 2.89 -36.33
C PHE A 672 -15.89 2.96 -35.63
N VAL A 673 -14.88 2.30 -36.20
CA VAL A 673 -13.51 2.31 -35.65
C VAL A 673 -12.89 3.70 -35.72
N LEU A 674 -13.08 4.40 -36.83
CA LEU A 674 -12.56 5.75 -37.00
C LEU A 674 -13.27 6.74 -36.07
N GLU A 675 -14.59 6.63 -35.88
CA GLU A 675 -15.36 7.48 -34.96
C GLU A 675 -15.01 7.24 -33.49
N ILE A 676 -14.80 5.98 -33.07
CA ILE A 676 -14.25 5.69 -31.73
C ILE A 676 -12.88 6.36 -31.57
N THR A 677 -12.02 6.24 -32.57
CA THR A 677 -10.66 6.81 -32.52
C THR A 677 -10.72 8.33 -32.43
N ASP A 678 -11.49 8.98 -33.29
CA ASP A 678 -11.71 10.44 -33.30
C ASP A 678 -12.22 10.91 -31.92
N ALA A 679 -13.20 10.22 -31.34
CA ALA A 679 -13.81 10.58 -30.07
C ALA A 679 -12.85 10.37 -28.87
N VAL A 680 -12.10 9.27 -28.84
CA VAL A 680 -11.11 9.01 -27.78
C VAL A 680 -9.94 9.98 -27.87
N VAL A 681 -9.43 10.25 -29.08
CA VAL A 681 -8.40 11.28 -29.30
C VAL A 681 -8.87 12.65 -28.80
N ALA A 682 -10.11 13.05 -29.11
CA ALA A 682 -10.67 14.30 -28.60
C ALA A 682 -10.79 14.33 -27.07
N ALA A 683 -11.00 13.18 -26.42
CA ALA A 683 -11.21 13.07 -24.97
C ALA A 683 -9.92 13.06 -24.13
N VAL A 684 -8.87 12.41 -24.62
CA VAL A 684 -7.62 12.19 -23.84
C VAL A 684 -6.35 12.64 -24.55
N GLY A 685 -6.42 12.96 -25.85
CA GLY A 685 -5.31 13.47 -26.65
C GLY A 685 -4.66 12.43 -27.56
N VAL A 686 -4.20 12.87 -28.73
CA VAL A 686 -3.70 12.00 -29.81
C VAL A 686 -2.48 11.16 -29.42
N LYS A 687 -1.57 11.74 -28.64
CA LYS A 687 -0.36 11.06 -28.12
C LYS A 687 -0.62 10.10 -26.97
N LYS A 688 -1.87 9.99 -26.51
CA LYS A 688 -2.31 9.09 -25.44
C LYS A 688 -3.25 8.00 -25.95
N THR A 689 -3.46 7.92 -27.27
CA THR A 689 -4.37 6.97 -27.89
C THR A 689 -3.61 6.06 -28.83
N GLY A 690 -3.64 4.76 -28.58
CA GLY A 690 -3.21 3.71 -29.50
C GLY A 690 -4.39 2.90 -30.02
N ILE A 691 -4.16 2.10 -31.07
CA ILE A 691 -5.17 1.18 -31.60
C ILE A 691 -4.55 -0.12 -32.10
N ARG A 692 -5.24 -1.24 -31.85
CA ARG A 692 -4.76 -2.59 -32.19
C ARG A 692 -5.61 -3.29 -33.23
N PHE A 693 -4.96 -4.05 -34.12
CA PHE A 693 -5.56 -4.81 -35.22
C PHE A 693 -5.01 -6.25 -35.33
N SER A 694 -5.79 -7.18 -35.87
CA SER A 694 -5.34 -8.56 -36.17
C SER A 694 -5.92 -9.09 -37.49
N PRO A 695 -5.54 -8.50 -38.65
CA PRO A 695 -6.15 -8.75 -39.96
C PRO A 695 -6.14 -10.23 -40.40
N TRP A 696 -5.18 -11.01 -39.90
CA TRP A 696 -4.97 -12.41 -40.27
C TRP A 696 -5.59 -13.40 -39.30
N SER A 697 -6.09 -12.94 -38.14
CA SER A 697 -6.61 -13.81 -37.09
C SER A 697 -7.92 -14.48 -37.52
N ARG A 698 -7.99 -15.81 -37.40
CA ARG A 698 -9.23 -16.59 -37.58
C ARG A 698 -10.08 -16.70 -36.30
N PHE A 699 -9.53 -16.26 -35.17
CA PHE A 699 -10.18 -16.35 -33.87
C PHE A 699 -11.57 -15.70 -33.89
N LEU A 700 -12.55 -16.32 -33.22
CA LEU A 700 -13.94 -15.86 -33.15
C LEU A 700 -14.62 -15.64 -34.53
N GLY A 701 -14.29 -16.52 -35.49
CA GLY A 701 -14.88 -16.52 -36.83
C GLY A 701 -14.46 -15.32 -37.68
N MET A 702 -13.27 -14.77 -37.42
CA MET A 702 -12.65 -13.70 -38.19
C MET A 702 -11.85 -14.23 -39.39
N ARG A 703 -11.16 -13.31 -40.07
CA ARG A 703 -10.39 -13.43 -41.31
C ARG A 703 -11.28 -13.42 -42.56
N MET A 704 -11.56 -12.21 -43.03
CA MET A 704 -12.10 -11.98 -44.38
C MET A 704 -11.16 -12.52 -45.47
N LYS A 705 -11.70 -12.74 -46.67
CA LYS A 705 -10.95 -13.36 -47.77
C LYS A 705 -9.73 -12.52 -48.18
N ASP A 706 -9.89 -11.20 -48.24
CA ASP A 706 -8.84 -10.24 -48.59
C ASP A 706 -8.87 -9.06 -47.59
N PRO A 707 -8.08 -9.14 -46.48
CA PRO A 707 -8.11 -8.11 -45.45
C PRO A 707 -7.37 -6.82 -45.85
N ILE A 708 -6.35 -6.92 -46.72
CA ILE A 708 -5.41 -5.82 -46.99
C ILE A 708 -6.15 -4.52 -47.38
N PRO A 709 -7.12 -4.50 -48.32
CA PRO A 709 -7.81 -3.27 -48.69
C PRO A 709 -8.53 -2.58 -47.52
N THR A 710 -9.20 -3.36 -46.66
CA THR A 710 -9.96 -2.81 -45.52
C THR A 710 -9.04 -2.19 -44.49
N PHE A 711 -8.00 -2.90 -44.06
CA PHE A 711 -7.07 -2.40 -43.06
C PHE A 711 -6.14 -1.29 -43.61
N SER A 712 -5.80 -1.34 -44.90
CA SER A 712 -5.07 -0.25 -45.57
C SER A 712 -5.87 1.05 -45.58
N TYR A 713 -7.17 0.97 -45.88
CA TYR A 713 -8.06 2.14 -45.82
C TYR A 713 -8.10 2.75 -44.42
N VAL A 714 -8.29 1.92 -43.38
CA VAL A 714 -8.28 2.39 -41.99
C VAL A 714 -6.96 3.08 -41.65
N LEU A 715 -5.81 2.50 -42.02
CA LEU A 715 -4.50 3.09 -41.76
C LEU A 715 -4.29 4.41 -42.50
N HIS A 716 -4.69 4.51 -43.77
CA HIS A 716 -4.61 5.78 -44.50
C HIS A 716 -5.45 6.88 -43.85
N GLU A 717 -6.66 6.54 -43.39
CA GLU A 717 -7.50 7.50 -42.67
C GLU A 717 -6.94 7.86 -41.30
N LEU A 718 -6.34 6.91 -40.55
CA LEU A 718 -5.64 7.20 -39.30
C LEU A 718 -4.44 8.13 -39.52
N VAL A 719 -3.61 7.88 -40.54
CA VAL A 719 -2.47 8.76 -40.89
C VAL A 719 -2.95 10.16 -41.26
N LYS A 720 -4.07 10.26 -41.98
CA LYS A 720 -4.64 11.54 -42.42
C LYS A 720 -5.27 12.33 -41.27
N ARG A 721 -6.01 11.66 -40.37
CA ARG A 721 -6.76 12.31 -39.28
C ARG A 721 -5.89 12.56 -38.05
N HIS A 722 -5.02 11.60 -37.72
CA HIS A 722 -4.23 11.55 -36.49
C HIS A 722 -2.76 11.18 -36.79
N PRO A 723 -2.01 12.04 -37.50
CA PRO A 723 -0.63 11.72 -37.89
C PRO A 723 0.33 11.50 -36.71
N ASP A 724 -0.05 11.97 -35.51
CA ASP A 724 0.72 11.88 -34.26
C ASP A 724 0.08 10.89 -33.25
N LEU A 725 -0.71 9.93 -33.73
CA LEU A 725 -1.30 8.88 -32.87
C LEU A 725 -0.19 8.15 -32.11
N ALA A 726 -0.45 7.80 -30.84
CA ALA A 726 0.58 7.26 -29.95
C ALA A 726 1.28 6.03 -30.53
N TYR A 727 0.50 5.10 -31.11
CA TYR A 727 0.99 3.96 -31.89
C TYR A 727 -0.16 3.23 -32.59
N VAL A 728 0.18 2.40 -33.59
CA VAL A 728 -0.67 1.30 -34.05
C VAL A 728 -0.05 -0.03 -33.65
N HIS A 729 -0.87 -1.03 -33.34
CA HIS A 729 -0.42 -2.34 -32.86
C HIS A 729 -1.00 -3.47 -33.72
N PHE A 730 -0.16 -4.30 -34.33
CA PHE A 730 -0.57 -5.41 -35.17
C PHE A 730 -0.19 -6.78 -34.61
N VAL A 731 -1.08 -7.76 -34.78
CA VAL A 731 -0.82 -9.17 -34.49
C VAL A 731 -0.46 -9.90 -35.80
N GLU A 732 0.68 -10.60 -35.82
CA GLU A 732 1.11 -11.43 -36.96
C GLU A 732 0.30 -12.72 -37.11
N SER A 733 0.28 -13.26 -38.33
CA SER A 733 -0.53 -14.41 -38.76
C SER A 733 -0.28 -15.71 -38.00
N VAL A 734 0.87 -15.82 -37.33
CA VAL A 734 1.30 -16.99 -36.56
C VAL A 734 0.56 -17.17 -35.22
N VAL A 735 -0.34 -16.25 -34.84
CA VAL A 735 -1.12 -16.29 -33.59
C VAL A 735 -2.63 -16.14 -33.86
N ALA A 736 -3.44 -16.97 -33.19
CA ALA A 736 -4.91 -16.91 -33.25
C ALA A 736 -5.52 -16.88 -31.83
N GLY A 737 -5.81 -15.67 -31.33
CA GLY A 737 -6.36 -15.48 -29.98
C GLY A 737 -5.41 -15.98 -28.88
N ASP A 738 -5.89 -16.87 -28.02
CA ASP A 738 -5.12 -17.53 -26.97
C ASP A 738 -4.24 -18.70 -27.49
N SER A 739 -4.45 -19.15 -28.72
CA SER A 739 -3.76 -20.28 -29.36
C SER A 739 -2.66 -19.87 -30.35
N ASP A 740 -1.76 -20.80 -30.66
CA ASP A 740 -0.83 -20.65 -31.79
C ASP A 740 -1.58 -20.98 -33.08
N ALA A 741 -1.36 -20.23 -34.16
CA ALA A 741 -2.03 -20.53 -35.43
C ALA A 741 -1.52 -21.86 -36.00
N ASP A 742 -2.39 -22.61 -36.68
CA ASP A 742 -2.02 -23.87 -37.33
C ASP A 742 -0.84 -23.67 -38.30
N PRO A 743 0.29 -24.38 -38.12
CA PRO A 743 1.45 -24.30 -39.00
C PRO A 743 1.13 -24.56 -40.49
N ALA A 744 0.09 -25.33 -40.80
CA ALA A 744 -0.35 -25.60 -42.17
C ALA A 744 -0.88 -24.35 -42.89
N HIS A 745 -1.11 -23.26 -42.16
CA HIS A 745 -1.65 -22.01 -42.66
C HIS A 745 -0.71 -20.80 -42.48
N ASN A 746 0.49 -21.00 -41.94
CA ASN A 746 1.52 -19.96 -41.84
C ASN A 746 2.30 -19.87 -43.15
N SER A 747 1.76 -19.12 -44.12
CA SER A 747 2.49 -18.80 -45.34
C SER A 747 3.18 -17.44 -45.22
N ASN A 748 4.40 -17.30 -45.78
CA ASN A 748 5.10 -16.01 -45.90
C ASN A 748 4.30 -14.93 -46.69
N ALA A 749 3.13 -15.28 -47.25
CA ALA A 749 2.24 -14.38 -47.96
C ALA A 749 1.27 -13.61 -47.05
N GLU A 750 1.02 -14.06 -45.82
CA GLU A 750 0.14 -13.39 -44.85
C GLU A 750 0.97 -12.53 -43.89
N SER A 751 1.38 -11.34 -44.36
CA SER A 751 2.28 -10.42 -43.64
C SER A 751 1.62 -9.06 -43.38
N ASN A 752 1.94 -8.46 -42.22
CA ASN A 752 1.59 -7.07 -41.91
C ASN A 752 2.56 -6.04 -42.53
N SER A 753 3.33 -6.38 -43.56
CA SER A 753 4.23 -5.44 -44.26
C SER A 753 3.49 -4.22 -44.82
N PHE A 754 2.32 -4.41 -45.42
CA PHE A 754 1.48 -3.33 -45.95
C PHE A 754 1.16 -2.28 -44.87
N ALA A 755 0.93 -2.73 -43.63
CA ALA A 755 0.58 -1.85 -42.53
C ALA A 755 1.77 -0.97 -42.13
N ARG A 756 2.97 -1.54 -42.13
CA ARG A 756 4.23 -0.80 -41.91
C ARG A 756 4.51 0.19 -43.02
N GLU A 757 4.32 -0.19 -44.28
CA GLU A 757 4.53 0.69 -45.43
C GLU A 757 3.61 1.93 -45.38
N ILE A 758 2.34 1.74 -45.03
CA ILE A 758 1.36 2.83 -44.92
C ILE A 758 1.63 3.69 -43.67
N TRP A 759 1.90 3.07 -42.52
CA TRP A 759 2.13 3.78 -41.26
C TRP A 759 3.45 4.57 -41.27
N GLY A 760 4.44 4.08 -42.02
CA GLY A 760 5.74 4.72 -42.19
C GLY A 760 6.59 4.72 -40.92
N ASN A 761 7.48 5.70 -40.79
CA ASN A 761 8.35 5.86 -39.62
C ASN A 761 7.58 6.55 -38.48
N ARG A 762 6.64 5.81 -37.87
CA ARG A 762 5.84 6.19 -36.70
C ARG A 762 5.82 5.02 -35.72
N PRO A 763 5.51 5.24 -34.43
CA PRO A 763 5.47 4.16 -33.44
C PRO A 763 4.57 2.99 -33.90
N PHE A 764 5.18 1.82 -34.08
CA PHE A 764 4.53 0.61 -34.59
C PHE A 764 4.78 -0.56 -33.65
N PHE A 765 3.72 -1.13 -33.11
CA PHE A 765 3.79 -2.23 -32.17
C PHE A 765 3.46 -3.53 -32.89
N ILE A 766 4.17 -4.60 -32.56
CA ILE A 766 3.99 -5.90 -33.19
C ILE A 766 3.99 -7.04 -32.18
N ALA A 767 2.98 -7.90 -32.29
CA ALA A 767 2.85 -9.13 -31.50
C ALA A 767 2.71 -10.34 -32.43
N GLY A 768 3.02 -11.55 -31.95
CA GLY A 768 2.88 -12.76 -32.77
C GLY A 768 3.85 -13.88 -32.43
N GLY A 769 3.99 -14.24 -31.16
CA GLY A 769 4.81 -15.40 -30.77
C GLY A 769 6.32 -15.20 -30.94
N PHE A 770 6.80 -13.96 -30.89
CA PHE A 770 8.23 -13.64 -30.96
C PHE A 770 9.04 -14.33 -29.87
N LYS A 771 10.28 -14.71 -30.23
CA LYS A 771 11.34 -15.15 -29.33
C LYS A 771 12.42 -14.06 -29.31
N LEU A 772 13.38 -14.13 -28.39
CA LEU A 772 14.44 -13.14 -28.26
C LEU A 772 15.10 -12.80 -29.62
N ASN A 773 15.61 -13.82 -30.32
CA ASN A 773 16.33 -13.58 -31.57
C ASN A 773 15.44 -12.99 -32.67
N THR A 774 14.20 -13.49 -32.83
CA THR A 774 13.29 -12.95 -33.86
C THR A 774 12.76 -11.56 -33.50
N ALA A 775 12.68 -11.21 -32.22
CA ALA A 775 12.34 -9.86 -31.78
C ALA A 775 13.49 -8.88 -32.05
N LEU A 776 14.74 -9.29 -31.78
CA LEU A 776 15.93 -8.48 -32.08
C LEU A 776 16.05 -8.21 -33.58
N GLU A 777 15.87 -9.23 -34.42
CA GLU A 777 15.88 -9.07 -35.88
C GLU A 777 14.86 -8.03 -36.38
N VAL A 778 13.65 -8.03 -35.81
CA VAL A 778 12.60 -7.07 -36.19
C VAL A 778 12.90 -5.67 -35.66
N ALA A 779 13.36 -5.55 -34.42
CA ALA A 779 13.71 -4.27 -33.80
C ALA A 779 14.91 -3.59 -34.47
N GLU A 780 15.92 -4.36 -34.91
CA GLU A 780 17.08 -3.86 -35.65
C GLU A 780 16.71 -3.46 -37.09
N LYS A 781 15.75 -4.17 -37.70
CA LYS A 781 15.35 -3.94 -39.08
C LYS A 781 14.47 -2.69 -39.26
N TYR A 782 13.64 -2.36 -38.27
CA TYR A 782 12.64 -1.30 -38.39
C TYR A 782 12.75 -0.30 -37.24
N GLU A 783 12.99 0.97 -37.57
CA GLU A 783 12.92 2.07 -36.61
C GLU A 783 11.52 2.23 -36.02
N GLN A 784 11.44 2.82 -34.82
CA GLN A 784 10.19 3.08 -34.09
C GLN A 784 9.27 1.87 -33.94
N THR A 785 9.84 0.66 -33.90
CA THR A 785 9.10 -0.59 -33.73
C THR A 785 9.27 -1.16 -32.33
N ALA A 786 8.16 -1.52 -31.68
CA ALA A 786 8.15 -2.21 -30.39
C ALA A 786 7.59 -3.63 -30.55
N VAL A 787 8.27 -4.63 -29.99
CA VAL A 787 7.84 -6.04 -30.02
C VAL A 787 7.17 -6.41 -28.70
N ALA A 788 5.92 -6.89 -28.76
CA ALA A 788 5.11 -7.17 -27.59
C ALA A 788 5.21 -8.64 -27.14
N PHE A 789 5.44 -8.86 -25.84
CA PHE A 789 5.50 -10.17 -25.19
C PHE A 789 4.40 -10.32 -24.14
N GLY A 790 3.30 -11.01 -24.48
CA GLY A 790 2.21 -11.28 -23.53
C GLY A 790 2.38 -12.60 -22.76
N ARG A 791 2.23 -13.74 -23.46
CA ARG A 791 2.17 -15.08 -22.83
C ARG A 791 3.40 -15.45 -22.02
N LEU A 792 4.59 -15.14 -22.55
CA LEU A 792 5.85 -15.42 -21.85
C LEU A 792 5.94 -14.64 -20.54
N PHE A 793 5.36 -13.44 -20.47
CA PHE A 793 5.39 -12.61 -19.27
C PHE A 793 4.54 -13.20 -18.14
N ILE A 794 3.46 -13.94 -18.45
CA ILE A 794 2.64 -14.64 -17.44
C ILE A 794 3.48 -15.59 -16.61
N ALA A 795 4.34 -16.39 -17.27
CA ALA A 795 5.20 -17.36 -16.60
C ALA A 795 6.57 -16.84 -16.21
N ASN A 796 6.96 -15.66 -16.68
CA ASN A 796 8.27 -15.07 -16.45
C ASN A 796 8.06 -13.63 -15.94
N PRO A 797 7.75 -13.43 -14.66
CA PRO A 797 7.55 -12.09 -14.09
C PRO A 797 8.83 -11.22 -14.13
N ASP A 798 9.97 -11.83 -14.46
CA ASP A 798 11.28 -11.25 -14.67
C ASP A 798 11.75 -11.36 -16.14
N LEU A 799 10.82 -11.48 -17.10
CA LEU A 799 11.11 -11.66 -18.53
C LEU A 799 12.16 -10.67 -19.09
N PRO A 800 12.12 -9.35 -18.80
CA PRO A 800 13.15 -8.40 -19.26
C PRO A 800 14.56 -8.83 -18.89
N THR A 801 14.77 -9.18 -17.61
CA THR A 801 16.05 -9.65 -17.07
C THR A 801 16.49 -10.93 -17.78
N ARG A 802 15.56 -11.85 -18.03
CA ARG A 802 15.86 -13.10 -18.73
C ARG A 802 16.24 -12.87 -20.18
N LEU A 803 15.53 -11.99 -20.89
CA LEU A 803 15.84 -11.64 -22.27
C LEU A 803 17.20 -10.92 -22.37
N GLN A 804 17.47 -9.95 -21.48
CA GLN A 804 18.73 -9.20 -21.46
C GLN A 804 19.94 -10.10 -21.13
N GLY A 805 19.77 -11.04 -20.19
CA GLY A 805 20.80 -11.99 -19.78
C GLY A 805 20.83 -13.30 -20.57
N ASN A 806 19.95 -13.45 -21.58
CA ASN A 806 19.73 -14.72 -22.29
C ASN A 806 19.54 -15.93 -21.35
N LEU A 807 18.77 -15.75 -20.27
CA LEU A 807 18.50 -16.77 -19.25
C LEU A 807 17.36 -17.71 -19.68
N PRO A 808 17.32 -18.96 -19.16
CA PRO A 808 16.22 -19.88 -19.44
C PRO A 808 14.86 -19.27 -19.11
N LEU A 809 13.86 -19.47 -19.97
CA LEU A 809 12.48 -19.05 -19.73
C LEU A 809 11.68 -20.18 -19.09
N ASN A 810 10.84 -19.86 -18.11
CA ASN A 810 9.82 -20.77 -17.62
C ASN A 810 8.79 -21.06 -18.70
N ALA A 811 8.34 -22.31 -18.77
CA ALA A 811 7.17 -22.68 -19.54
C ALA A 811 5.90 -22.17 -18.85
N TYR A 812 5.01 -21.54 -19.62
CA TYR A 812 3.67 -21.21 -19.14
C TYR A 812 2.76 -22.43 -19.16
N ASN A 813 1.91 -22.54 -18.14
CA ASN A 813 0.83 -23.50 -18.09
C ASN A 813 -0.44 -22.90 -18.71
N ARG A 814 -0.82 -23.36 -19.90
CA ARG A 814 -2.05 -22.87 -20.57
C ARG A 814 -3.32 -23.17 -19.78
N ALA A 815 -3.34 -24.23 -18.97
CA ALA A 815 -4.52 -24.62 -18.20
C ALA A 815 -4.90 -23.61 -17.10
N THR A 816 -3.99 -22.70 -16.74
CA THR A 816 -4.23 -21.65 -15.74
C THR A 816 -4.58 -20.30 -16.38
N PHE A 817 -4.65 -20.22 -17.71
CA PHE A 817 -5.05 -18.98 -18.36
C PHE A 817 -6.54 -18.75 -18.14
N TYR A 818 -6.88 -17.52 -17.80
CA TYR A 818 -8.24 -17.05 -17.53
C TYR A 818 -8.98 -17.79 -16.39
N THR A 819 -8.26 -18.52 -15.53
CA THR A 819 -8.84 -19.12 -14.32
C THR A 819 -8.93 -18.13 -13.16
N PRO A 820 -9.94 -18.23 -12.28
CA PRO A 820 -9.98 -17.45 -11.04
C PRO A 820 -8.82 -17.81 -10.10
N GLY A 821 -8.31 -16.83 -9.36
CA GLY A 821 -7.30 -17.04 -8.32
C GLY A 821 -5.85 -16.76 -8.75
N ALA A 822 -4.91 -17.03 -7.84
CA ALA A 822 -3.51 -16.61 -7.96
C ALA A 822 -2.60 -17.61 -8.71
N VAL A 823 -3.03 -18.87 -8.78
CA VAL A 823 -2.27 -19.98 -9.40
C VAL A 823 -2.16 -19.73 -10.90
N GLY A 824 -0.94 -19.83 -11.44
CA GLY A 824 -0.61 -19.50 -12.81
C GLY A 824 -0.52 -17.99 -13.12
N TYR A 825 -0.48 -17.13 -12.10
CA TYR A 825 -0.29 -15.69 -12.26
C TYR A 825 0.75 -15.11 -11.30
N THR A 826 0.83 -15.61 -10.07
CA THR A 826 1.77 -15.08 -9.04
C THR A 826 2.71 -16.13 -8.46
N ASP A 827 2.71 -17.35 -9.00
CA ASP A 827 3.37 -18.54 -8.45
C ASP A 827 4.53 -19.08 -9.31
N TYR A 828 4.82 -18.45 -10.46
CA TYR A 828 5.97 -18.84 -11.28
C TYR A 828 7.31 -18.38 -10.68
N PRO A 829 8.35 -19.23 -10.73
CA PRO A 829 9.66 -18.91 -10.17
C PRO A 829 10.36 -17.80 -10.96
N ARG A 830 11.18 -16.96 -10.32
CA ARG A 830 12.09 -16.03 -11.02
C ARG A 830 13.40 -16.73 -11.39
N ALA A 831 14.14 -16.21 -12.37
CA ALA A 831 15.43 -16.78 -12.75
C ALA A 831 16.42 -16.67 -11.58
N GLN A 832 17.09 -17.78 -11.26
CA GLN A 832 18.25 -17.77 -10.39
C GLN A 832 19.44 -17.23 -11.17
N LYS A 833 20.17 -16.26 -10.63
CA LYS A 833 21.41 -15.78 -11.27
C LYS A 833 22.45 -16.89 -11.24
N VAL A 834 23.00 -17.23 -12.41
CA VAL A 834 24.30 -17.93 -12.50
C VAL A 834 25.36 -16.84 -12.42
N GLU A 835 26.22 -16.90 -11.40
CA GLU A 835 27.37 -15.99 -11.27
C GLU A 835 28.30 -16.15 -12.49
N ALA A 836 28.70 -15.02 -13.07
CA ALA A 836 29.73 -14.93 -14.11
C ALA A 836 31.05 -14.46 -13.49
#